data_AF-A0A0U3HD34-F1
#
_entry.id   AF-A0A0U3HD34-F1
#
_cell.length_a   1.000
_cell.length_b   1.000
_cell.length_c   1.000
_cell.angle_alpha   90.00
_cell.angle_beta   90.00
_cell.angle_gamma   90.00
#
_symmetry.space_group_name_H-M   'P 1'
#
loop_
_entity.id
_entity.type
_entity.pdbx_description
1 polymer ?
#
loop_
_entity_poly.entity_id
_entity_poly.type
_entity_poly.pdbx_seq_one_letter_code
_entity_poly.pdbx_strand_id
1 'polypeptide(L)'
;MNRRLLVSSAITLVILPIFYYELKFSPAYVGIIALGIILSFISAFIKRVSIIAGIFIVAISLVFSVQGQTGNYSLFNIPYLGLVLPFLLGLPGIAIPEVWGIVCIIGGFISSLVFPTIQLPIYLATLTSLAYFNLSGRGYPTTIVVKGLPKGAEWSIEINGTLQKERGNKVTIKEKSADYLLCPQLVENTYYLPDVVSGKIRKGQTVVIKFKKSDNIPFDKYPHCISVFRISGLPTGINSKLNVNGQEYDITEGQQLVVPALNEQYLKWKVEEVTVGDVIFKPVTDSGIVKRGSTVTINFKSLYKPTPKQKVSLPSLNNWDPKIWINKEIYGYKVIDVVGQGGNGYVVKAERESKYYAIKILSPENLSKSSFDTLFKESENLKELSKNDKIVSIYGIYADSNYINSIIKGNAEAYFNYPPAIIMEFMDGGTIADLINEIRSSPYFQYIVKAIIREVGLALKYLHKRGYVHLDVKPRNIFLSVIPPKDEKLLLDQISSRGIIKLGDLGSAVRVGEKITQATPAYSPPEQIEAVITGKGAQPSMDNYALGVTAYYLLTGNVSPITKYVERAVDLYLQNKFNDALEEIDNSKKVLEGFKPSLPINTLPELNRVIQGTILSDPTKRLTSDDIVQILS
;
A
#
# COMPACT_ATOMS: atom_id res chain seq x y z
N MET A 1 41.65 38.33 -28.27
CA MET A 1 41.45 39.53 -29.12
C MET A 1 42.53 39.50 -30.20
N ASN A 2 42.17 39.49 -31.50
CA ASN A 2 43.14 39.15 -32.55
C ASN A 2 43.88 40.41 -33.06
N ARG A 3 45.04 40.73 -32.45
CA ARG A 3 45.83 41.95 -32.72
C ARG A 3 46.20 42.16 -34.19
N ARG A 4 46.32 41.08 -34.99
CA ARG A 4 46.69 41.16 -36.41
C ARG A 4 45.59 41.79 -37.29
N LEU A 5 44.31 41.58 -36.97
CA LEU A 5 43.19 42.16 -37.73
C LEU A 5 43.07 43.67 -37.53
N LEU A 6 43.38 44.12 -36.31
CA LEU A 6 43.34 45.54 -35.93
C LEU A 6 44.43 46.34 -36.65
N VAL A 7 45.64 45.77 -36.77
CA VAL A 7 46.76 46.38 -37.51
C VAL A 7 46.47 46.43 -39.01
N SER A 8 45.94 45.36 -39.60
CA SER A 8 45.57 45.34 -41.02
C SER A 8 44.48 46.38 -41.35
N SER A 9 43.48 46.53 -40.48
CA SER A 9 42.37 47.47 -40.70
C SER A 9 42.80 48.93 -40.53
N ALA A 10 43.75 49.21 -39.62
CA ALA A 10 44.32 50.53 -39.44
C ALA A 10 45.21 50.96 -40.62
N ILE A 11 45.98 50.03 -41.21
CA ILE A 11 46.80 50.30 -42.41
C ILE A 11 45.90 50.66 -43.61
N THR A 12 44.79 49.95 -43.80
CA THR A 12 43.85 50.22 -44.90
C THR A 12 43.18 51.59 -44.77
N LEU A 13 42.84 52.00 -43.54
CA LEU A 13 42.23 53.31 -43.25
C LEU A 13 43.14 54.50 -43.59
N VAL A 14 44.46 54.31 -43.46
CA VAL A 14 45.47 55.34 -43.80
C VAL A 14 45.72 55.44 -45.31
N ILE A 15 45.49 54.36 -46.06
CA ILE A 15 45.74 54.30 -47.52
C ILE A 15 44.52 54.79 -48.34
N LEU A 16 43.33 54.78 -47.75
CA LEU A 16 42.08 55.19 -48.40
C LEU A 16 42.05 56.62 -48.98
N PRO A 17 42.60 57.65 -48.30
CA PRO A 17 42.65 59.00 -48.86
C PRO A 17 43.55 59.10 -50.11
N ILE A 18 44.59 58.25 -50.20
CA ILE A 18 45.53 58.22 -51.34
C ILE A 18 44.81 57.66 -52.58
N PHE A 19 44.00 56.61 -52.41
CA PHE A 19 43.20 56.04 -53.51
C PHE A 19 42.08 56.99 -54.01
N TYR A 20 41.53 57.84 -53.14
CA TYR A 20 40.51 58.80 -53.53
C TYR A 20 41.05 59.91 -54.44
N TYR A 21 42.26 60.39 -54.17
CA TYR A 21 42.81 61.56 -54.87
C TYR A 21 43.43 61.23 -56.24
N GLU A 22 44.02 60.04 -56.43
CA GLU A 22 44.64 59.69 -57.72
C GLU A 22 43.71 58.94 -58.69
N LEU A 23 42.75 58.16 -58.21
CA LEU A 23 41.96 57.24 -59.07
C LEU A 23 40.51 57.71 -59.34
N LYS A 24 40.12 58.88 -58.83
CA LYS A 24 38.80 59.53 -59.05
C LYS A 24 37.59 58.60 -58.87
N PHE A 25 37.57 57.82 -57.80
CA PHE A 25 36.40 57.02 -57.44
C PHE A 25 35.21 57.87 -56.97
N SER A 26 33.98 57.37 -57.15
CA SER A 26 32.78 58.09 -56.70
C SER A 26 32.66 58.12 -55.18
N PRO A 27 32.03 59.15 -54.57
CA PRO A 27 31.87 59.24 -53.11
C PRO A 27 31.11 58.04 -52.50
N ALA A 28 30.22 57.41 -53.27
CA ALA A 28 29.51 56.20 -52.87
C ALA A 28 30.46 54.99 -52.72
N TYR A 29 31.49 54.90 -53.57
CA TYR A 29 32.50 53.84 -53.52
C TYR A 29 33.34 53.92 -52.24
N VAL A 30 33.73 55.14 -51.84
CA VAL A 30 34.46 55.39 -50.58
C VAL A 30 33.59 55.09 -49.36
N GLY A 31 32.29 55.44 -49.42
CA GLY A 31 31.33 55.15 -48.35
C GLY A 31 31.14 53.65 -48.10
N ILE A 32 31.09 52.82 -49.15
CA ILE A 32 30.92 51.37 -49.03
C ILE A 32 32.18 50.71 -48.45
N ILE A 33 33.37 51.15 -48.87
CA ILE A 33 34.63 50.65 -48.31
C ILE A 33 34.77 51.05 -46.84
N ALA A 34 34.43 52.30 -46.48
CA ALA A 34 34.43 52.75 -45.10
C ALA A 34 33.44 51.93 -44.22
N LEU A 35 32.24 51.63 -44.73
CA LEU A 35 31.25 50.81 -44.03
C LEU A 35 31.74 49.37 -43.82
N GLY A 36 32.39 48.76 -44.82
CA GLY A 36 32.98 47.42 -44.71
C GLY A 36 34.09 47.35 -43.65
N ILE A 37 34.90 48.41 -43.53
CA ILE A 37 35.96 48.50 -42.51
C ILE A 37 35.38 48.68 -41.11
N ILE A 38 34.33 49.50 -40.95
CA ILE A 38 33.61 49.68 -39.68
C ILE A 38 32.99 48.36 -39.21
N LEU A 39 32.34 47.62 -40.12
CA LEU A 39 31.75 46.32 -39.82
C LEU A 39 32.81 45.25 -39.47
N SER A 40 33.98 45.29 -40.13
CA SER A 40 35.14 44.46 -39.78
C SER A 40 35.65 44.75 -38.37
N PHE A 41 35.69 46.03 -37.98
CA PHE A 41 36.09 46.47 -36.63
C PHE A 41 35.12 45.98 -35.54
N ILE A 42 33.81 46.06 -35.81
CA ILE A 42 32.75 45.54 -34.93
C ILE A 42 32.86 44.00 -34.81
N SER A 43 33.24 43.31 -35.89
CA SER A 43 33.40 41.84 -35.91
C SER A 43 34.52 41.33 -35.00
N ALA A 44 35.54 42.15 -34.70
CA ALA A 44 36.66 41.78 -33.85
C ALA A 44 36.25 41.51 -32.37
N PHE A 45 35.06 41.96 -31.96
CA PHE A 45 34.51 41.79 -30.62
C PHE A 45 33.48 40.65 -30.50
N ILE A 46 32.99 40.10 -31.62
CA ILE A 46 31.93 39.07 -31.63
C ILE A 46 32.34 37.87 -32.49
N LYS A 47 32.77 36.78 -31.85
CA LYS A 47 33.40 35.56 -32.46
C LYS A 47 32.64 34.89 -33.61
N ARG A 48 31.33 35.13 -33.79
CA ARG A 48 30.50 34.52 -34.86
C ARG A 48 30.41 35.37 -36.13
N VAL A 49 30.82 36.64 -36.09
CA VAL A 49 30.66 37.59 -37.22
C VAL A 49 31.88 37.60 -38.15
N SER A 50 33.03 37.09 -37.70
CA SER A 50 34.29 37.05 -38.43
C SER A 50 34.25 36.23 -39.73
N ILE A 51 33.44 35.16 -39.78
CA ILE A 51 33.26 34.34 -40.99
C ILE A 51 32.41 35.10 -42.01
N ILE A 52 31.38 35.80 -41.56
CA ILE A 52 30.42 36.52 -42.41
C ILE A 52 31.09 37.73 -43.06
N ALA A 53 31.92 38.47 -42.33
CA ALA A 53 32.66 39.62 -42.86
C ALA A 53 33.72 39.20 -43.89
N GLY A 54 34.43 38.09 -43.68
CA GLY A 54 35.39 37.53 -44.65
C GLY A 54 34.71 37.09 -45.95
N ILE A 55 33.52 36.50 -45.86
CA ILE A 55 32.72 36.07 -47.02
C ILE A 55 32.22 37.29 -47.83
N PHE A 56 31.84 38.38 -47.16
CA PHE A 56 31.34 39.59 -47.82
C PHE A 56 32.45 40.31 -48.62
N ILE A 57 33.67 40.38 -48.05
CA ILE A 57 34.83 40.98 -48.73
C ILE A 57 35.22 40.16 -49.96
N VAL A 58 35.27 38.82 -49.84
CA VAL A 58 35.59 37.91 -50.96
C VAL A 58 34.53 37.99 -52.06
N ALA A 59 33.24 38.02 -51.70
CA ALA A 59 32.14 38.15 -52.66
C ALA A 59 32.20 39.48 -53.42
N ILE A 60 32.51 40.59 -52.75
CA ILE A 60 32.68 41.90 -53.40
C ILE A 60 33.92 41.89 -54.32
N SER A 61 35.06 41.35 -53.88
CA SER A 61 36.27 41.26 -54.72
C SER A 61 36.09 40.39 -55.97
N LEU A 62 35.28 39.33 -55.89
CA LEU A 62 34.96 38.46 -57.03
C LEU A 62 34.00 39.11 -58.03
N VAL A 63 33.00 39.86 -57.53
CA VAL A 63 32.08 40.60 -58.40
C VAL A 63 32.80 41.69 -59.20
N PHE A 64 33.84 42.33 -58.63
CA PHE A 64 34.56 43.41 -59.30
C PHE A 64 35.82 42.99 -60.08
N SER A 65 36.35 41.77 -59.89
CA SER A 65 37.35 41.20 -60.82
C SER A 65 36.78 40.98 -62.23
N VAL A 66 35.44 40.95 -62.36
CA VAL A 66 34.73 40.79 -63.64
C VAL A 66 34.51 42.14 -64.36
N GLN A 67 34.75 43.28 -63.70
CA GLN A 67 34.61 44.62 -64.34
C GLN A 67 35.92 45.17 -64.93
N GLY A 68 37.02 44.42 -64.86
CA GLY A 68 38.31 44.83 -65.39
C GLY A 68 38.59 44.35 -66.82
N GLN A 69 38.56 45.30 -67.75
CA GLN A 69 39.06 45.26 -69.13
C GLN A 69 38.22 44.52 -70.18
N THR A 70 37.70 45.35 -71.09
CA THR A 70 37.07 45.06 -72.40
C THR A 70 35.60 44.65 -72.34
N GLY A 71 34.78 45.54 -72.91
CA GLY A 71 33.32 45.46 -72.91
C GLY A 71 32.78 44.25 -73.69
N ASN A 72 31.56 43.88 -73.30
CA ASN A 72 30.76 42.71 -73.66
C ASN A 72 31.06 41.42 -72.87
N TYR A 73 30.29 41.23 -71.79
CA TYR A 73 29.90 39.89 -71.35
C TYR A 73 28.42 39.80 -71.01
N SER A 74 27.85 38.67 -71.42
CA SER A 74 26.46 38.26 -71.44
C SER A 74 25.74 38.29 -70.10
N LEU A 75 24.46 38.64 -70.15
CA LEU A 75 23.46 38.75 -69.08
C LEU A 75 23.19 37.49 -68.20
N PHE A 76 23.98 36.42 -68.27
CA PHE A 76 23.57 35.10 -67.76
C PHE A 76 24.28 34.53 -66.51
N ASN A 77 25.32 35.16 -65.94
CA ASN A 77 26.14 34.50 -64.90
C ASN A 77 26.14 35.10 -63.49
N ILE A 78 25.33 36.11 -63.19
CA ILE A 78 25.31 36.72 -61.84
C ILE A 78 24.24 36.14 -60.87
N PRO A 79 23.04 35.66 -61.31
CA PRO A 79 22.06 35.17 -60.34
C PRO A 79 22.44 33.82 -59.72
N TYR A 80 23.35 33.06 -60.35
CA TYR A 80 23.74 31.74 -59.87
C TYR A 80 24.74 31.76 -58.72
N LEU A 81 25.54 32.82 -58.55
CA LEU A 81 26.46 32.90 -57.40
C LEU A 81 25.72 33.07 -56.07
N GLY A 82 24.59 33.80 -56.04
CA GLY A 82 23.75 33.92 -54.84
C GLY A 82 23.03 32.64 -54.44
N LEU A 83 22.79 31.73 -55.40
CA LEU A 83 22.09 30.45 -55.19
C LEU A 83 23.05 29.28 -54.93
N VAL A 84 24.24 29.27 -55.53
CA VAL A 84 25.19 28.14 -55.46
C VAL A 84 26.13 28.23 -54.26
N LEU A 85 26.47 29.45 -53.80
CA LEU A 85 27.40 29.66 -52.69
C LEU A 85 26.89 29.12 -51.32
N PRO A 86 25.60 29.23 -50.95
CA PRO A 86 25.09 28.65 -49.70
C PRO A 86 25.07 27.12 -49.72
N PHE A 87 24.91 26.53 -50.91
CA PHE A 87 24.85 25.08 -51.12
C PHE A 87 26.25 24.45 -51.04
N LEU A 88 27.27 25.11 -51.61
CA LEU A 88 28.67 24.67 -51.54
C LEU A 88 29.31 24.88 -50.16
N LEU A 89 28.85 25.85 -49.37
CA LEU A 89 29.42 26.16 -48.04
C LEU A 89 28.81 25.35 -46.88
N GLY A 90 27.91 24.40 -47.15
CA GLY A 90 27.44 23.45 -46.15
C GLY A 90 26.74 24.09 -44.93
N LEU A 91 25.94 25.15 -45.14
CA LEU A 91 25.14 25.78 -44.08
C LEU A 91 23.64 25.43 -44.15
N PRO A 92 23.21 24.17 -43.97
CA PRO A 92 21.83 23.89 -43.62
C PRO A 92 21.71 23.92 -42.10
N GLY A 93 21.56 25.09 -41.47
CA GLY A 93 21.28 25.05 -40.03
C GLY A 93 21.17 26.32 -39.19
N ILE A 94 21.57 27.50 -39.66
CA ILE A 94 21.50 28.70 -38.82
C ILE A 94 21.10 29.93 -39.65
N ALA A 95 19.89 29.92 -40.21
CA ALA A 95 19.25 31.14 -40.66
C ALA A 95 18.40 31.67 -39.50
N ILE A 96 18.94 32.65 -38.75
CA ILE A 96 18.15 33.45 -37.83
C ILE A 96 17.19 34.28 -38.71
N PRO A 97 15.86 34.08 -38.62
CA PRO A 97 14.88 34.62 -39.57
C PRO A 97 14.94 36.14 -39.75
N GLU A 98 15.22 36.85 -38.65
CA GLU A 98 15.29 38.31 -38.64
C GLU A 98 16.46 38.83 -39.50
N VAL A 99 17.58 38.11 -39.55
CA VAL A 99 18.77 38.50 -40.31
C VAL A 99 18.59 38.24 -41.80
N TRP A 100 17.96 37.12 -42.17
CA TRP A 100 17.72 36.78 -43.57
C TRP A 100 16.72 37.73 -44.25
N GLY A 101 15.66 38.11 -43.54
CA GLY A 101 14.71 39.12 -44.02
C GLY A 101 15.38 40.47 -44.28
N ILE A 102 16.25 40.92 -43.36
CA ILE A 102 17.00 42.17 -43.51
C ILE A 102 17.95 42.10 -44.72
N VAL A 103 18.67 40.99 -44.90
CA VAL A 103 19.60 40.80 -46.04
C VAL A 103 18.87 40.80 -47.38
N CYS A 104 17.70 40.17 -47.47
CA CYS A 104 16.89 40.17 -48.69
C CYS A 104 16.27 41.54 -49.00
N ILE A 105 15.82 42.28 -47.98
CA ILE A 105 15.28 43.64 -48.13
C ILE A 105 16.39 44.60 -48.57
N ILE A 106 17.55 44.57 -47.92
CA ILE A 106 18.70 45.41 -48.28
C ILE A 106 19.20 45.06 -49.69
N GLY A 107 19.31 43.77 -50.03
CA GLY A 107 19.69 43.31 -51.37
C GLY A 107 18.71 43.76 -52.46
N GLY A 108 17.40 43.71 -52.19
CA GLY A 108 16.37 44.24 -53.09
C GLY A 108 16.43 45.76 -53.24
N PHE A 109 16.70 46.49 -52.15
CA PHE A 109 16.84 47.94 -52.17
C PHE A 109 18.07 48.37 -52.98
N ILE A 110 19.22 47.73 -52.76
CA ILE A 110 20.45 47.96 -53.53
C ILE A 110 20.23 47.62 -55.02
N SER A 111 19.57 46.51 -55.33
CA SER A 111 19.24 46.14 -56.72
C SER A 111 18.36 47.19 -57.41
N SER A 112 17.41 47.80 -56.68
CA SER A 112 16.50 48.81 -57.24
C SER A 112 17.16 50.17 -57.46
N LEU A 113 18.21 50.49 -56.68
CA LEU A 113 19.04 51.69 -56.87
C LEU A 113 19.94 51.58 -58.12
N VAL A 114 20.34 50.36 -58.50
CA VAL A 114 21.24 50.11 -59.65
C VAL A 114 20.45 49.85 -60.93
N PHE A 115 19.24 49.28 -60.86
CA PHE A 115 18.40 48.98 -62.03
C PHE A 115 16.92 49.40 -61.79
N PRO A 116 16.58 50.69 -61.95
CA PRO A 116 15.29 51.24 -61.53
C PRO A 116 14.08 50.80 -62.38
N THR A 117 14.30 50.21 -63.56
CA THR A 117 13.23 49.83 -64.50
C THR A 117 12.71 48.39 -64.30
N ILE A 118 13.31 47.60 -63.41
CA ILE A 118 12.93 46.20 -63.19
C ILE A 118 12.42 46.06 -61.76
N GLN A 119 11.09 46.06 -61.56
CA GLN A 119 10.44 45.82 -60.26
C GLN A 119 10.51 44.34 -59.79
N LEU A 120 10.97 43.45 -60.65
CA LEU A 120 11.03 42.00 -60.42
C LEU A 120 11.86 41.57 -59.18
N PRO A 121 13.01 42.18 -58.83
CA PRO A 121 13.83 41.76 -57.70
C PRO A 121 13.18 42.02 -56.34
N ILE A 122 12.43 43.12 -56.20
CA ILE A 122 11.69 43.43 -54.96
C ILE A 122 10.53 42.46 -54.80
N TYR A 123 9.82 42.14 -55.88
CA TYR A 123 8.75 41.13 -55.87
C TYR A 123 9.28 39.71 -55.56
N LEU A 124 10.44 39.31 -56.08
CA LEU A 124 11.08 38.02 -55.75
C LEU A 124 11.63 37.97 -54.31
N ALA A 125 12.16 39.07 -53.78
CA ALA A 125 12.62 39.15 -52.40
C ALA A 125 11.46 39.13 -51.39
N THR A 126 10.33 39.77 -51.74
CA THR A 126 9.10 39.71 -50.94
C THR A 126 8.40 38.36 -51.07
N LEU A 127 8.35 37.74 -52.25
CA LEU A 127 7.84 36.37 -52.45
C LEU A 127 8.68 35.33 -51.72
N THR A 128 10.01 35.44 -51.68
CA THR A 128 10.88 34.53 -50.93
C THR A 128 10.77 34.75 -49.41
N SER A 129 10.63 36.00 -48.95
CA SER A 129 10.29 36.28 -47.54
C SER A 129 8.90 35.78 -47.15
N LEU A 130 7.87 35.95 -47.98
CA LEU A 130 6.51 35.44 -47.76
C LEU A 130 6.44 33.90 -47.86
N ALA A 131 7.19 33.29 -48.78
CA ALA A 131 7.33 31.83 -48.86
C ALA A 131 8.06 31.27 -47.63
N TYR A 132 9.09 31.98 -47.12
CA TYR A 132 9.79 31.61 -45.90
C TYR A 132 8.95 31.86 -44.64
N PHE A 133 8.13 32.92 -44.59
CA PHE A 133 7.16 33.14 -43.50
C PHE A 133 6.05 32.08 -43.50
N ASN A 134 5.63 31.64 -44.68
CA ASN A 134 4.74 30.49 -44.83
C ASN A 134 5.41 29.15 -44.47
N LEU A 135 6.73 29.03 -44.63
CA LEU A 135 7.51 27.88 -44.18
C LEU A 135 7.79 27.91 -42.66
N SER A 136 8.06 29.09 -42.07
CA SER A 136 8.26 29.26 -40.62
C SER A 136 6.95 29.22 -39.82
N GLY A 137 5.81 29.46 -40.49
CA GLY A 137 4.46 29.15 -40.03
C GLY A 137 4.07 27.67 -40.15
N ARG A 138 4.86 26.82 -40.83
CA ARG A 138 4.59 25.38 -41.00
C ARG A 138 5.53 24.50 -40.17
N GLY A 139 5.03 24.14 -38.99
CA GLY A 139 5.14 22.81 -38.38
C GLY A 139 6.47 22.03 -38.45
N TYR A 140 7.43 22.35 -37.58
CA TYR A 140 8.28 21.27 -37.04
C TYR A 140 7.39 20.38 -36.17
N PRO A 141 7.16 19.12 -36.54
CA PRO A 141 6.25 18.26 -35.80
C PRO A 141 6.83 18.00 -34.42
N THR A 142 6.12 18.42 -33.38
CA THR A 142 6.39 17.99 -32.01
C THR A 142 6.19 16.48 -31.97
N THR A 143 7.24 15.69 -31.81
CA THR A 143 7.18 14.25 -32.08
C THR A 143 7.68 13.44 -30.91
N ILE A 144 6.95 12.40 -30.51
CA ILE A 144 7.45 11.36 -29.61
C ILE A 144 7.78 10.14 -30.46
N VAL A 145 9.02 9.66 -30.37
CA VAL A 145 9.52 8.49 -31.09
C VAL A 145 9.77 7.37 -30.09
N VAL A 146 9.19 6.21 -30.32
CA VAL A 146 9.39 5.01 -29.49
C VAL A 146 10.37 4.05 -30.15
N LYS A 147 11.28 3.47 -29.36
CA LYS A 147 12.24 2.45 -29.79
C LYS A 147 12.15 1.23 -28.88
N GLY A 148 12.40 0.04 -29.42
CA GLY A 148 12.45 -1.20 -28.63
C GLY A 148 11.14 -1.99 -28.54
N LEU A 149 10.04 -1.48 -29.09
CA LEU A 149 8.82 -2.25 -29.33
C LEU A 149 8.95 -3.07 -30.63
N PRO A 150 8.23 -4.21 -30.76
CA PRO A 150 8.18 -4.98 -32.00
C PRO A 150 7.68 -4.15 -33.18
N LYS A 151 8.18 -4.44 -34.39
CA LYS A 151 7.80 -3.70 -35.60
C LYS A 151 6.31 -3.92 -35.90
N GLY A 152 5.54 -2.84 -35.97
CA GLY A 152 4.10 -2.90 -36.22
C GLY A 152 3.24 -3.12 -34.98
N ALA A 153 3.85 -3.21 -33.79
CA ALA A 153 3.11 -3.29 -32.54
C ALA A 153 2.24 -2.04 -32.32
N GLU A 154 1.02 -2.27 -31.85
CA GLU A 154 0.15 -1.21 -31.36
C GLU A 154 0.56 -0.85 -29.93
N TRP A 155 0.64 0.45 -29.63
CA TRP A 155 0.98 0.95 -28.30
C TRP A 155 0.15 2.18 -27.96
N SER A 156 0.15 2.53 -26.68
CA SER A 156 -0.68 3.61 -26.17
C SER A 156 0.13 4.66 -25.39
N ILE A 157 -0.30 5.91 -25.49
CA ILE A 157 0.28 7.06 -24.79
C ILE A 157 -0.83 8.01 -24.34
N GLU A 158 -0.76 8.50 -23.12
CA GLU A 158 -1.62 9.62 -22.69
C GLU A 158 -0.99 10.93 -23.14
N ILE A 159 -1.77 11.79 -23.76
CA ILE A 159 -1.38 13.16 -24.12
C ILE A 159 -2.45 14.09 -23.58
N ASN A 160 -2.07 15.00 -22.68
CA ASN A 160 -2.97 15.94 -21.99
C ASN A 160 -4.22 15.27 -21.39
N GLY A 161 -4.08 14.11 -20.75
CA GLY A 161 -5.22 13.40 -20.14
C GLY A 161 -5.96 12.43 -21.05
N THR A 162 -5.63 12.40 -22.35
CA THR A 162 -6.34 11.61 -23.37
C THR A 162 -5.47 10.46 -23.87
N LEU A 163 -5.98 9.23 -23.79
CA LEU A 163 -5.27 8.06 -24.31
C LEU A 163 -5.33 8.02 -25.84
N GLN A 164 -4.18 7.95 -26.48
CA GLN A 164 -4.03 7.78 -27.93
C GLN A 164 -3.40 6.40 -28.20
N LYS A 165 -3.98 5.64 -29.14
CA LYS A 165 -3.44 4.37 -29.62
C LYS A 165 -2.75 4.62 -30.96
N GLU A 166 -1.52 4.15 -31.09
CA GLU A 166 -0.64 4.45 -32.21
C GLU A 166 -0.10 3.16 -32.83
N ARG A 167 0.01 3.17 -34.17
CA ARG A 167 0.65 2.10 -34.94
C ARG A 167 1.88 2.65 -35.63
N GLY A 168 3.05 2.14 -35.26
CA GLY A 168 4.35 2.62 -35.74
C GLY A 168 5.24 3.11 -34.61
N ASN A 169 6.31 3.82 -34.95
CA ASN A 169 7.34 4.22 -33.98
C ASN A 169 7.32 5.71 -33.62
N LYS A 170 6.30 6.46 -34.05
CA LYS A 170 6.22 7.90 -33.80
C LYS A 170 4.78 8.39 -33.67
N VAL A 171 4.57 9.39 -32.83
CA VAL A 171 3.32 10.17 -32.73
C VAL A 171 3.63 11.65 -32.87
N THR A 172 2.82 12.38 -33.64
CA THR A 172 2.98 13.82 -33.87
C THR A 172 1.90 14.60 -33.14
N ILE A 173 2.34 15.51 -32.28
CA ILE A 173 1.53 16.35 -31.40
C ILE A 173 1.33 17.70 -32.08
N LYS A 174 0.06 18.12 -32.20
CA LYS A 174 -0.32 19.35 -32.91
C LYS A 174 -0.23 20.58 -32.00
N GLU A 175 -0.28 20.36 -30.69
CA GLU A 175 -0.28 21.38 -29.64
C GLU A 175 1.09 22.06 -29.48
N LYS A 176 1.08 23.32 -29.00
CA LYS A 176 2.30 24.08 -28.69
C LYS A 176 3.08 23.47 -27.50
N SER A 177 2.38 22.79 -26.61
CA SER A 177 2.95 21.97 -25.54
C SER A 177 1.96 20.91 -25.12
N ALA A 178 2.45 19.74 -24.74
CA ALA A 178 1.63 18.69 -24.16
C ALA A 178 2.36 17.95 -23.04
N ASP A 179 1.62 17.54 -22.03
CA ASP A 179 2.08 16.61 -21.02
C ASP A 179 1.78 15.19 -21.50
N TYR A 180 2.75 14.28 -21.37
CA TYR A 180 2.61 12.89 -21.80
C TYR A 180 2.86 11.92 -20.64
N LEU A 181 2.18 10.78 -20.68
CA LEU A 181 2.26 9.71 -19.69
C LEU A 181 2.23 8.35 -20.40
N LEU A 182 3.14 7.45 -20.03
CA LEU A 182 3.22 6.10 -20.57
C LEU A 182 3.07 5.05 -19.47
N CYS A 183 2.49 3.94 -19.90
CA CYS A 183 2.44 2.70 -19.15
C CYS A 183 3.29 1.64 -19.85
N PRO A 184 3.68 0.57 -19.13
CA PRO A 184 4.18 -0.64 -19.76
C PRO A 184 3.24 -1.12 -20.87
N GLN A 185 3.79 -1.58 -21.99
CA GLN A 185 3.01 -2.10 -23.10
C GLN A 185 3.04 -3.62 -23.09
N LEU A 186 1.89 -4.26 -23.23
CA LEU A 186 1.78 -5.71 -23.43
C LEU A 186 1.62 -5.99 -24.92
N VAL A 187 2.59 -6.67 -25.51
CA VAL A 187 2.60 -7.06 -26.93
C VAL A 187 2.91 -8.55 -27.00
N GLU A 188 2.01 -9.35 -27.61
CA GLU A 188 2.19 -10.80 -27.79
C GLU A 188 2.63 -11.52 -26.49
N ASN A 189 1.93 -11.25 -25.38
CA ASN A 189 2.22 -11.77 -24.02
C ASN A 189 3.56 -11.35 -23.40
N THR A 190 4.25 -10.37 -23.96
CA THR A 190 5.50 -9.84 -23.40
C THR A 190 5.32 -8.39 -22.94
N TYR A 191 5.85 -8.05 -21.76
CA TYR A 191 5.87 -6.67 -21.29
C TYR A 191 7.08 -5.89 -21.82
N TYR A 192 6.81 -4.63 -22.15
CA TYR A 192 7.80 -3.65 -22.57
C TYR A 192 7.71 -2.44 -21.65
N LEU A 193 8.78 -2.16 -20.91
CA LEU A 193 8.86 -1.08 -19.93
C LEU A 193 9.50 0.17 -20.55
N PRO A 194 8.88 1.35 -20.48
CA PRO A 194 9.50 2.58 -20.94
C PRO A 194 10.58 3.05 -19.95
N ASP A 195 11.66 3.63 -20.48
CA ASP A 195 12.72 4.28 -19.69
C ASP A 195 12.27 5.61 -19.08
N VAL A 196 11.29 6.27 -19.72
CA VAL A 196 10.67 7.51 -19.24
C VAL A 196 9.16 7.32 -19.15
N VAL A 197 8.61 7.60 -17.97
CA VAL A 197 7.21 7.35 -17.64
C VAL A 197 6.31 8.54 -17.96
N SER A 198 6.81 9.76 -17.76
CA SER A 198 6.07 10.98 -18.04
C SER A 198 7.00 12.14 -18.38
N GLY A 199 6.44 13.19 -18.99
CA GLY A 199 7.18 14.41 -19.24
C GLY A 199 6.34 15.46 -19.96
N LYS A 200 6.96 16.60 -20.24
CA LYS A 200 6.35 17.70 -21.00
C LYS A 200 7.12 17.92 -22.29
N ILE A 201 6.42 17.93 -23.41
CA ILE A 201 7.00 18.18 -24.72
C ILE A 201 6.55 19.55 -25.26
N ARG A 202 7.48 20.31 -25.84
CA ARG A 202 7.24 21.68 -26.35
C ARG A 202 7.36 21.73 -27.87
N LYS A 203 6.78 22.78 -28.48
CA LYS A 203 6.76 22.99 -29.93
C LYS A 203 8.13 22.77 -30.58
N GLY A 204 8.19 21.88 -31.56
CA GLY A 204 9.39 21.58 -32.34
C GLY A 204 10.37 20.60 -31.68
N GLN A 205 10.05 20.08 -30.49
CA GLN A 205 10.86 19.09 -29.79
C GLN A 205 10.60 17.68 -30.32
N THR A 206 11.65 16.86 -30.37
CA THR A 206 11.54 15.40 -30.54
C THR A 206 11.98 14.71 -29.25
N VAL A 207 11.13 13.85 -28.69
CA VAL A 207 11.45 13.03 -27.51
C VAL A 207 11.57 11.58 -27.96
N VAL A 208 12.64 10.91 -27.55
CA VAL A 208 12.86 9.48 -27.85
C VAL A 208 12.69 8.68 -26.57
N ILE A 209 11.76 7.72 -26.58
CA ILE A 209 11.45 6.84 -25.45
C ILE A 209 11.89 5.44 -25.82
N LYS A 210 12.65 4.78 -24.95
CA LYS A 210 13.12 3.41 -25.17
C LYS A 210 12.33 2.46 -24.30
N PHE A 211 11.78 1.44 -24.95
CA PHE A 211 11.15 0.31 -24.30
C PHE A 211 12.16 -0.83 -24.14
N LYS A 212 12.18 -1.43 -22.94
CA LYS A 212 12.97 -2.62 -22.64
C LYS A 212 12.03 -3.79 -22.36
N LYS A 213 12.33 -4.94 -22.97
CA LYS A 213 11.63 -6.20 -22.70
C LYS A 213 11.77 -6.58 -21.22
N SER A 214 10.69 -7.03 -20.61
CA SER A 214 10.66 -7.50 -19.22
C SER A 214 9.62 -8.61 -19.07
N ASP A 215 9.87 -9.55 -18.18
CA ASP A 215 8.91 -10.61 -17.85
C ASP A 215 7.94 -10.18 -16.74
N ASN A 216 8.33 -9.17 -15.93
CA ASN A 216 7.53 -8.64 -14.82
C ASN A 216 7.44 -7.10 -14.88
N ILE A 217 6.35 -6.54 -14.33
CA ILE A 217 6.16 -5.10 -14.16
C ILE A 217 6.35 -4.74 -12.67
N PRO A 218 7.31 -3.85 -12.33
CA PRO A 218 7.42 -3.31 -10.98
C PRO A 218 6.36 -2.23 -10.75
N PHE A 219 5.18 -2.61 -10.27
CA PHE A 219 4.02 -1.71 -10.18
C PHE A 219 4.23 -0.48 -9.29
N ASP A 220 5.16 -0.53 -8.31
CA ASP A 220 5.55 0.63 -7.49
C ASP A 220 6.12 1.79 -8.33
N LYS A 221 6.69 1.49 -9.51
CA LYS A 221 7.21 2.51 -10.45
C LYS A 221 6.15 3.07 -11.39
N TYR A 222 4.98 2.43 -11.47
CA TYR A 222 3.90 2.77 -12.40
C TYR A 222 2.53 2.86 -11.70
N PRO A 223 2.39 3.64 -10.61
CA PRO A 223 1.16 3.67 -9.82
C PRO A 223 -0.05 4.20 -10.61
N HIS A 224 0.17 5.06 -11.61
CA HIS A 224 -0.87 5.57 -12.51
C HIS A 224 -1.36 4.55 -13.55
N CYS A 225 -0.68 3.41 -13.69
CA CYS A 225 -1.01 2.34 -14.64
C CYS A 225 -1.75 1.17 -13.99
N ILE A 226 -2.02 1.24 -12.69
CA ILE A 226 -2.76 0.22 -11.95
C ILE A 226 -4.04 0.80 -11.38
N SER A 227 -5.07 -0.04 -11.30
CA SER A 227 -6.27 0.25 -10.54
C SER A 227 -6.33 -0.68 -9.34
N VAL A 228 -6.70 -0.15 -8.19
CA VAL A 228 -6.77 -0.91 -6.93
C VAL A 228 -8.23 -1.17 -6.59
N PHE A 229 -8.60 -2.42 -6.39
CA PHE A 229 -9.91 -2.82 -5.89
C PHE A 229 -9.79 -3.21 -4.42
N ARG A 230 -10.52 -2.51 -3.55
CA ARG A 230 -10.63 -2.80 -2.12
C ARG A 230 -11.96 -3.48 -1.86
N ILE A 231 -11.93 -4.58 -1.14
CA ILE A 231 -13.10 -5.42 -0.89
C ILE A 231 -13.45 -5.33 0.58
N SER A 232 -14.71 -5.06 0.87
CA SER A 232 -15.23 -4.93 2.23
C SER A 232 -16.66 -5.42 2.35
N GLY A 233 -17.03 -5.97 3.50
CA GLY A 233 -18.37 -6.47 3.80
C GLY A 233 -18.67 -7.90 3.31
N LEU A 234 -17.67 -8.64 2.82
CA LEU A 234 -17.75 -10.10 2.67
C LEU A 234 -17.40 -10.79 3.99
N PRO A 235 -17.93 -12.00 4.25
CA PRO A 235 -17.46 -12.78 5.38
C PRO A 235 -16.01 -13.21 5.20
N THR A 236 -15.23 -13.15 6.27
CA THR A 236 -13.83 -13.60 6.23
C THR A 236 -13.75 -15.09 5.86
N GLY A 237 -12.92 -15.40 4.86
CA GLY A 237 -12.75 -16.77 4.34
C GLY A 237 -13.75 -17.20 3.26
N ILE A 238 -14.64 -16.29 2.83
CA ILE A 238 -15.53 -16.49 1.68
C ILE A 238 -14.98 -15.73 0.48
N ASN A 239 -14.86 -16.41 -0.65
CA ASN A 239 -14.39 -15.83 -1.90
C ASN A 239 -15.57 -15.39 -2.76
N SER A 240 -15.43 -14.26 -3.45
CA SER A 240 -16.28 -13.86 -4.58
C SER A 240 -15.44 -13.78 -5.86
N LYS A 241 -16.11 -13.61 -7.01
CA LYS A 241 -15.50 -13.40 -8.31
C LYS A 241 -15.67 -11.95 -8.74
N LEU A 242 -14.55 -11.29 -9.03
CA LEU A 242 -14.48 -9.99 -9.67
C LEU A 242 -14.02 -10.17 -11.12
N ASN A 243 -14.86 -9.80 -12.08
CA ASN A 243 -14.49 -9.71 -13.48
C ASN A 243 -14.04 -8.28 -13.81
N VAL A 244 -12.84 -8.12 -14.38
CA VAL A 244 -12.35 -6.83 -14.88
C VAL A 244 -11.93 -7.01 -16.35
N ASN A 245 -12.61 -6.31 -17.26
CA ASN A 245 -12.42 -6.41 -18.71
C ASN A 245 -12.39 -7.86 -19.25
N GLY A 246 -13.19 -8.76 -18.68
CA GLY A 246 -13.28 -10.17 -19.09
C GLY A 246 -12.34 -11.11 -18.35
N GLN A 247 -11.42 -10.62 -17.54
CA GLN A 247 -10.55 -11.45 -16.69
C GLN A 247 -11.14 -11.60 -15.29
N GLU A 248 -11.20 -12.83 -14.79
CA GLU A 248 -11.71 -13.14 -13.46
C GLU A 248 -10.61 -13.17 -12.41
N TYR A 249 -10.95 -12.63 -11.24
CA TYR A 249 -10.10 -12.58 -10.06
C TYR A 249 -10.88 -13.09 -8.85
N ASP A 250 -10.23 -13.95 -8.05
CA ASP A 250 -10.74 -14.31 -6.74
C ASP A 250 -10.52 -13.16 -5.76
N ILE A 251 -11.60 -12.77 -5.09
CA ILE A 251 -11.59 -11.67 -4.13
C ILE A 251 -12.10 -12.12 -2.76
N THR A 252 -11.46 -11.65 -1.70
CA THR A 252 -11.82 -11.92 -0.30
C THR A 252 -11.94 -10.63 0.50
N GLU A 253 -12.55 -10.73 1.68
CA GLU A 253 -12.63 -9.60 2.63
C GLU A 253 -11.25 -9.00 2.96
N GLY A 254 -11.17 -7.66 2.99
CA GLY A 254 -9.96 -6.93 3.32
C GLY A 254 -8.87 -6.92 2.24
N GLN A 255 -9.07 -7.64 1.13
CA GLN A 255 -8.09 -7.74 0.06
C GLN A 255 -7.95 -6.41 -0.71
N GLN A 256 -6.71 -6.07 -1.04
CA GLN A 256 -6.39 -5.05 -2.04
C GLN A 256 -5.88 -5.73 -3.30
N LEU A 257 -6.76 -5.85 -4.30
CA LEU A 257 -6.41 -6.43 -5.58
C LEU A 257 -5.85 -5.33 -6.51
N VAL A 258 -4.64 -5.54 -7.02
CA VAL A 258 -3.98 -4.64 -7.97
C VAL A 258 -4.21 -5.17 -9.38
N VAL A 259 -4.91 -4.40 -10.21
CA VAL A 259 -5.23 -4.77 -11.60
C VAL A 259 -4.51 -3.83 -12.57
N PRO A 260 -3.68 -4.35 -13.49
CA PRO A 260 -2.95 -3.54 -14.45
C PRO A 260 -3.86 -3.01 -15.57
N ALA A 261 -3.84 -1.70 -15.80
CA ALA A 261 -4.60 -0.97 -16.82
C ALA A 261 -3.66 -0.43 -17.92
N LEU A 262 -2.97 -1.35 -18.61
CA LEU A 262 -1.82 -1.02 -19.46
C LEU A 262 -2.20 -0.28 -20.75
N ASN A 263 -3.17 -0.81 -21.49
CA ASN A 263 -3.56 -0.32 -22.81
C ASN A 263 -4.97 0.33 -22.83
N GLU A 264 -5.62 0.42 -21.68
CA GLU A 264 -6.99 0.90 -21.54
C GLU A 264 -7.06 2.04 -20.53
N GLN A 265 -7.78 3.11 -20.88
CA GLN A 265 -7.98 4.27 -19.98
C GLN A 265 -9.03 3.97 -18.91
N TYR A 266 -9.98 3.10 -19.24
CA TYR A 266 -11.12 2.74 -18.41
C TYR A 266 -11.24 1.22 -18.35
N LEU A 267 -11.37 0.69 -17.13
CA LEU A 267 -11.64 -0.72 -16.88
C LEU A 267 -13.12 -0.88 -16.53
N LYS A 268 -13.82 -1.72 -17.29
CA LYS A 268 -15.15 -2.20 -16.92
C LYS A 268 -14.99 -3.32 -15.92
N TRP A 269 -15.72 -3.26 -14.82
CA TRP A 269 -15.70 -4.30 -13.81
C TRP A 269 -17.10 -4.71 -13.42
N LYS A 270 -17.25 -5.97 -13.02
CA LYS A 270 -18.48 -6.56 -12.50
C LYS A 270 -18.11 -7.58 -11.44
N VAL A 271 -18.86 -7.62 -10.35
CA VAL A 271 -18.62 -8.52 -9.23
C VAL A 271 -19.90 -9.28 -8.91
N GLU A 272 -19.74 -10.54 -8.56
CA GLU A 272 -20.87 -11.42 -8.26
C GLU A 272 -21.29 -11.33 -6.79
N GLU A 273 -22.59 -11.46 -6.54
CA GLU A 273 -23.08 -11.70 -5.19
C GLU A 273 -22.72 -13.11 -4.73
N VAL A 274 -22.48 -13.27 -3.43
CA VAL A 274 -22.12 -14.58 -2.85
C VAL A 274 -23.20 -15.01 -1.90
N THR A 275 -23.65 -16.25 -2.02
CA THR A 275 -24.61 -16.84 -1.09
C THR A 275 -23.87 -17.76 -0.11
N VAL A 276 -24.05 -17.52 1.19
CA VAL A 276 -23.50 -18.35 2.27
C VAL A 276 -24.65 -18.73 3.21
N GLY A 277 -25.09 -19.98 3.17
CA GLY A 277 -26.35 -20.38 3.82
C GLY A 277 -27.55 -19.65 3.21
N ASP A 278 -28.39 -19.00 4.04
CA ASP A 278 -29.52 -18.16 3.58
C ASP A 278 -29.18 -16.65 3.51
N VAL A 279 -27.90 -16.28 3.56
CA VAL A 279 -27.44 -14.89 3.43
C VAL A 279 -26.84 -14.67 2.06
N ILE A 280 -27.36 -13.67 1.35
CA ILE A 280 -26.79 -13.18 0.09
C ILE A 280 -25.96 -11.95 0.42
N PHE A 281 -24.66 -12.04 0.27
CA PHE A 281 -23.76 -10.89 0.28
C PHE A 281 -23.82 -10.25 -1.10
N LYS A 282 -24.64 -9.20 -1.21
CA LYS A 282 -24.81 -8.45 -2.45
C LYS A 282 -23.89 -7.24 -2.46
N PRO A 283 -23.08 -7.03 -3.51
CA PRO A 283 -22.33 -5.80 -3.66
C PRO A 283 -23.28 -4.59 -3.72
N VAL A 284 -22.95 -3.53 -3.00
CA VAL A 284 -23.66 -2.23 -3.06
C VAL A 284 -23.65 -1.69 -4.48
N THR A 285 -22.51 -1.89 -5.16
CA THR A 285 -22.31 -1.57 -6.57
C THR A 285 -21.76 -2.84 -7.22
N ASP A 286 -22.57 -3.49 -8.03
CA ASP A 286 -22.24 -4.78 -8.66
C ASP A 286 -21.39 -4.64 -9.94
N SER A 287 -21.31 -3.43 -10.49
CA SER A 287 -20.60 -3.16 -11.72
C SER A 287 -20.27 -1.68 -11.86
N GLY A 288 -19.26 -1.37 -12.66
CA GLY A 288 -18.89 0.00 -12.91
C GLY A 288 -17.76 0.16 -13.93
N ILE A 289 -17.36 1.41 -14.11
CA ILE A 289 -16.22 1.79 -14.93
C ILE A 289 -15.25 2.56 -14.04
N VAL A 290 -14.01 2.10 -13.95
CA VAL A 290 -12.95 2.78 -13.21
C VAL A 290 -11.91 3.34 -14.17
N LYS A 291 -11.50 4.59 -13.96
CA LYS A 291 -10.38 5.19 -14.68
C LYS A 291 -9.07 4.61 -14.13
N ARG A 292 -8.12 4.27 -15.01
CA ARG A 292 -6.78 3.81 -14.60
C ARG A 292 -6.13 4.75 -13.57
N GLY A 293 -5.38 4.19 -12.63
CA GLY A 293 -4.78 4.94 -11.50
C GLY A 293 -5.74 5.20 -10.33
N SER A 294 -7.01 4.84 -10.45
CA SER A 294 -8.01 5.06 -9.39
C SER A 294 -8.16 3.83 -8.49
N THR A 295 -8.66 4.07 -7.28
CA THR A 295 -9.08 3.01 -6.34
C THR A 295 -10.60 2.88 -6.35
N VAL A 296 -11.09 1.65 -6.42
CA VAL A 296 -12.50 1.31 -6.25
C VAL A 296 -12.66 0.58 -4.93
N THR A 297 -13.65 0.95 -4.13
CA THR A 297 -14.06 0.16 -2.97
C THR A 297 -15.37 -0.54 -3.30
N ILE A 298 -15.35 -1.86 -3.32
CA ILE A 298 -16.52 -2.72 -3.49
C ILE A 298 -16.98 -3.12 -2.09
N ASN A 299 -18.06 -2.48 -1.66
CA ASN A 299 -18.72 -2.83 -0.41
C ASN A 299 -19.79 -3.86 -0.67
N PHE A 300 -19.83 -4.93 0.10
CA PHE A 300 -20.91 -5.90 0.14
C PHE A 300 -21.85 -5.60 1.30
N LYS A 301 -23.13 -5.90 1.10
CA LYS A 301 -24.17 -5.86 2.13
C LYS A 301 -24.80 -7.23 2.20
N SER A 302 -24.98 -7.73 3.42
CA SER A 302 -25.79 -8.90 3.68
C SER A 302 -27.26 -8.57 3.43
N LEU A 303 -27.88 -9.32 2.52
CA LEU A 303 -29.31 -9.34 2.26
C LEU A 303 -29.82 -10.73 2.64
N TYR A 304 -30.79 -10.77 3.53
CA TYR A 304 -31.44 -12.01 3.90
C TYR A 304 -32.47 -12.39 2.85
N LYS A 305 -32.39 -13.62 2.34
CA LYS A 305 -33.47 -14.21 1.55
C LYS A 305 -34.07 -15.34 2.40
N PRO A 306 -35.21 -15.09 3.08
CA PRO A 306 -35.83 -16.13 3.88
C PRO A 306 -36.21 -17.29 2.96
N THR A 307 -35.55 -18.43 3.13
CA THR A 307 -36.08 -19.69 2.61
C THR A 307 -37.34 -20.00 3.41
N PRO A 308 -38.52 -20.18 2.80
CA PRO A 308 -39.71 -20.51 3.56
C PRO A 308 -39.60 -21.96 4.04
N LYS A 309 -39.06 -22.19 5.25
CA LYS A 309 -39.07 -23.51 5.89
C LYS A 309 -39.23 -23.46 7.41
N GLN A 310 -40.05 -24.41 7.85
CA GLN A 310 -40.43 -24.84 9.20
C GLN A 310 -40.24 -23.85 10.35
N LYS A 311 -41.37 -23.44 10.95
CA LYS A 311 -41.44 -22.87 12.30
C LYS A 311 -40.85 -23.88 13.29
N VAL A 312 -39.55 -23.84 13.50
CA VAL A 312 -38.93 -24.36 14.71
C VAL A 312 -39.39 -23.42 15.83
N SER A 313 -40.06 -23.93 16.86
CA SER A 313 -40.35 -23.14 18.06
C SER A 313 -39.02 -22.82 18.73
N LEU A 314 -38.51 -21.62 18.54
CA LEU A 314 -37.25 -21.19 19.13
C LEU A 314 -37.46 -20.76 20.58
N PRO A 315 -36.52 -21.08 21.49
CA PRO A 315 -36.54 -20.55 22.85
C PRO A 315 -36.32 -19.03 22.84
N SER A 316 -36.64 -18.39 23.97
CA SER A 316 -36.28 -16.98 24.17
C SER A 316 -34.76 -16.84 24.28
N LEU A 317 -34.24 -15.68 23.89
CA LEU A 317 -32.79 -15.40 23.97
C LEU A 317 -32.23 -15.49 25.39
N ASN A 318 -33.06 -15.23 26.40
CA ASN A 318 -32.68 -15.27 27.82
C ASN A 318 -32.64 -16.70 28.39
N ASN A 319 -33.15 -17.69 27.66
CA ASN A 319 -33.15 -19.09 28.09
C ASN A 319 -32.85 -20.00 26.90
N TRP A 320 -31.69 -19.79 26.30
CA TRP A 320 -31.29 -20.49 25.09
C TRP A 320 -30.73 -21.88 25.41
N ASP A 321 -31.28 -22.93 24.76
CA ASP A 321 -30.70 -24.27 24.80
C ASP A 321 -29.76 -24.46 23.60
N PRO A 322 -28.43 -24.57 23.79
CA PRO A 322 -27.48 -24.74 22.68
C PRO A 322 -27.68 -26.04 21.89
N LYS A 323 -28.39 -27.04 22.45
CA LYS A 323 -28.64 -28.31 21.75
C LYS A 323 -29.48 -28.14 20.50
N ILE A 324 -30.23 -27.05 20.36
CA ILE A 324 -31.02 -26.77 19.16
C ILE A 324 -30.14 -26.59 17.91
N TRP A 325 -28.85 -26.29 18.09
CA TRP A 325 -27.90 -26.20 16.99
C TRP A 325 -27.35 -27.55 16.54
N ILE A 326 -27.55 -28.65 17.27
CA ILE A 326 -27.06 -29.96 16.86
C ILE A 326 -27.67 -30.33 15.49
N ASN A 327 -26.82 -30.82 14.57
CA ASN A 327 -27.10 -31.07 13.15
C ASN A 327 -27.36 -29.83 12.28
N LYS A 328 -27.34 -28.61 12.84
CA LYS A 328 -27.39 -27.38 12.05
C LYS A 328 -25.99 -27.07 11.48
N GLU A 329 -25.98 -26.52 10.28
CA GLU A 329 -24.79 -25.90 9.71
C GLU A 329 -24.71 -24.43 10.12
N ILE A 330 -23.60 -24.05 10.77
CA ILE A 330 -23.29 -22.68 11.17
C ILE A 330 -22.02 -22.27 10.41
N TYR A 331 -22.14 -21.27 9.52
CA TYR A 331 -21.03 -20.75 8.71
C TYR A 331 -20.23 -21.81 7.91
N GLY A 332 -20.89 -22.87 7.45
CA GLY A 332 -20.22 -23.97 6.73
C GLY A 332 -19.72 -25.11 7.62
N TYR A 333 -20.01 -25.07 8.92
CA TYR A 333 -19.60 -26.08 9.89
C TYR A 333 -20.82 -26.78 10.48
N LYS A 334 -20.92 -28.09 10.31
CA LYS A 334 -22.02 -28.88 10.84
C LYS A 334 -21.80 -29.12 12.33
N VAL A 335 -22.68 -28.61 13.17
CA VAL A 335 -22.61 -28.81 14.62
C VAL A 335 -22.97 -30.25 14.96
N ILE A 336 -22.15 -30.88 15.79
CA ILE A 336 -22.28 -32.29 16.20
C ILE A 336 -22.70 -32.39 17.65
N ASP A 337 -22.12 -31.56 18.52
CA ASP A 337 -22.33 -31.66 19.96
C ASP A 337 -22.11 -30.33 20.69
N VAL A 338 -22.63 -30.20 21.90
CA VAL A 338 -22.37 -29.07 22.80
C VAL A 338 -21.26 -29.45 23.77
N VAL A 339 -20.16 -28.72 23.72
CA VAL A 339 -18.94 -28.99 24.51
C VAL A 339 -18.97 -28.26 25.84
N GLY A 340 -19.52 -27.04 25.87
CA GLY A 340 -19.57 -26.26 27.09
C GLY A 340 -20.50 -25.06 27.02
N GLN A 341 -20.90 -24.60 28.20
CA GLN A 341 -21.69 -23.38 28.42
C GLN A 341 -21.02 -22.59 29.54
N GLY A 342 -20.87 -21.28 29.37
CA GLY A 342 -20.28 -20.40 30.37
C GLY A 342 -20.78 -18.97 30.24
N GLY A 343 -20.30 -18.09 31.12
CA GLY A 343 -20.75 -16.70 31.19
C GLY A 343 -20.63 -15.94 29.87
N ASN A 344 -19.66 -16.30 29.01
CA ASN A 344 -19.43 -15.66 27.72
C ASN A 344 -20.18 -16.29 26.53
N GLY A 345 -20.96 -17.36 26.75
CA GLY A 345 -21.75 -18.03 25.70
C GLY A 345 -21.60 -19.56 25.69
N TYR A 346 -21.65 -20.13 24.49
CA TYR A 346 -21.69 -21.57 24.24
C TYR A 346 -20.48 -22.00 23.41
N VAL A 347 -19.98 -23.21 23.63
CA VAL A 347 -18.97 -23.84 22.79
C VAL A 347 -19.56 -25.12 22.23
N VAL A 348 -19.59 -25.24 20.91
CA VAL A 348 -20.09 -26.44 20.21
C VAL A 348 -18.98 -27.09 19.40
N LYS A 349 -18.99 -28.42 19.31
CA LYS A 349 -18.14 -29.21 18.42
C LYS A 349 -18.80 -29.25 17.05
N ALA A 350 -18.04 -28.95 16.01
CA ALA A 350 -18.54 -28.95 14.64
C ALA A 350 -17.57 -29.68 13.70
N GLU A 351 -18.09 -30.13 12.56
CA GLU A 351 -17.33 -30.81 11.52
C GLU A 351 -17.42 -30.05 10.20
N ARG A 352 -16.29 -29.98 9.51
CA ARG A 352 -16.19 -29.53 8.13
C ARG A 352 -15.06 -30.32 7.45
N GLU A 353 -15.33 -30.85 6.26
CA GLU A 353 -14.32 -31.57 5.46
C GLU A 353 -13.61 -32.70 6.26
N SER A 354 -14.39 -33.48 7.03
CA SER A 354 -13.89 -34.56 7.91
C SER A 354 -12.92 -34.13 9.02
N LYS A 355 -12.91 -32.84 9.38
CA LYS A 355 -12.13 -32.30 10.51
C LYS A 355 -13.05 -31.68 11.55
N TYR A 356 -12.65 -31.79 12.82
CA TYR A 356 -13.37 -31.20 13.93
C TYR A 356 -12.87 -29.79 14.28
N TYR A 357 -13.82 -28.95 14.67
CA TYR A 357 -13.65 -27.56 15.06
C TYR A 357 -14.44 -27.29 16.33
N ALA A 358 -13.98 -26.32 17.12
CA ALA A 358 -14.81 -25.73 18.17
C ALA A 358 -15.38 -24.40 17.67
N ILE A 359 -16.64 -24.14 17.97
CA ILE A 359 -17.31 -22.88 17.65
C ILE A 359 -17.75 -22.24 18.97
N LYS A 360 -17.14 -21.12 19.34
CA LYS A 360 -17.57 -20.30 20.48
C LYS A 360 -18.64 -19.33 20.00
N ILE A 361 -19.88 -19.59 20.36
CA ILE A 361 -21.05 -18.76 20.08
C ILE A 361 -21.27 -17.82 21.27
N LEU A 362 -21.27 -16.51 21.04
CA LEU A 362 -21.37 -15.52 22.11
C LEU A 362 -22.81 -15.36 22.60
N SER A 363 -22.98 -15.22 23.92
CA SER A 363 -24.31 -15.06 24.54
C SER A 363 -24.98 -13.74 24.12
N PRO A 364 -26.31 -13.72 23.88
CA PRO A 364 -27.08 -12.50 23.60
C PRO A 364 -26.94 -11.42 24.67
N GLU A 365 -26.81 -11.82 25.93
CA GLU A 365 -26.74 -10.93 27.10
C GLU A 365 -25.45 -10.11 27.14
N ASN A 366 -24.36 -10.65 26.59
CA ASN A 366 -23.07 -9.97 26.53
C ASN A 366 -22.87 -9.17 25.24
N LEU A 367 -23.90 -9.10 24.38
CA LEU A 367 -23.76 -8.42 23.12
C LEU A 367 -23.88 -6.90 23.33
N SER A 368 -22.74 -6.22 23.29
CA SER A 368 -22.68 -4.77 23.16
C SER A 368 -22.18 -4.39 21.77
N LYS A 369 -22.79 -3.36 21.18
CA LYS A 369 -22.40 -2.89 19.84
C LYS A 369 -20.93 -2.48 19.77
N SER A 370 -20.44 -1.78 20.80
CA SER A 370 -19.04 -1.35 20.89
C SER A 370 -18.08 -2.53 21.06
N SER A 371 -18.46 -3.59 21.79
CA SER A 371 -17.64 -4.80 21.94
C SER A 371 -17.40 -5.48 20.59
N PHE A 372 -18.42 -5.54 19.73
CA PHE A 372 -18.29 -6.19 18.42
C PHE A 372 -17.54 -5.37 17.40
N ASP A 373 -17.73 -4.05 17.37
CA ASP A 373 -16.95 -3.21 16.47
C ASP A 373 -15.45 -3.32 16.77
N THR A 374 -15.07 -3.47 18.04
CA THR A 374 -13.69 -3.73 18.46
C THR A 374 -13.24 -5.15 18.11
N LEU A 375 -14.05 -6.18 18.42
CA LEU A 375 -13.73 -7.57 18.06
C LEU A 375 -13.56 -7.76 16.55
N PHE A 376 -14.39 -7.10 15.74
CA PHE A 376 -14.29 -7.15 14.28
C PHE A 376 -13.02 -6.47 13.78
N LYS A 377 -12.69 -5.28 14.29
CA LYS A 377 -11.44 -4.57 13.95
C LYS A 377 -10.19 -5.36 14.35
N GLU A 378 -10.22 -6.01 15.50
CA GLU A 378 -9.10 -6.79 16.01
C GLU A 378 -9.07 -8.23 15.48
N SER A 379 -10.11 -8.67 14.75
CA SER A 379 -10.27 -10.07 14.34
C SER A 379 -9.07 -10.61 13.55
N GLU A 380 -8.55 -9.84 12.59
CA GLU A 380 -7.37 -10.21 11.80
C GLU A 380 -6.11 -10.28 12.68
N ASN A 381 -5.95 -9.38 13.65
CA ASN A 381 -4.83 -9.43 14.59
C ASN A 381 -4.91 -10.67 15.48
N LEU A 382 -6.09 -10.97 16.03
CA LEU A 382 -6.29 -12.16 16.87
C LEU A 382 -6.03 -13.46 16.10
N LYS A 383 -6.49 -13.52 14.84
CA LYS A 383 -6.18 -14.64 13.94
C LYS A 383 -4.68 -14.79 13.73
N GLU A 384 -3.98 -13.70 13.43
CA GLU A 384 -2.53 -13.73 13.24
C GLU A 384 -1.78 -14.16 14.52
N LEU A 385 -2.19 -13.65 15.68
CA LEU A 385 -1.63 -14.07 16.97
C LEU A 385 -1.83 -15.57 17.21
N SER A 386 -3.00 -16.10 16.87
CA SER A 386 -3.36 -17.50 17.09
C SER A 386 -2.62 -18.52 16.20
N LYS A 387 -1.80 -18.07 15.25
CA LYS A 387 -0.95 -18.95 14.42
C LYS A 387 0.22 -19.57 15.18
N ASN A 388 0.53 -19.07 16.37
CA ASN A 388 1.56 -19.67 17.22
C ASN A 388 1.11 -21.05 17.73
N ASP A 389 2.04 -22.00 17.78
CA ASP A 389 1.77 -23.38 18.21
C ASP A 389 1.38 -23.52 19.69
N LYS A 390 1.65 -22.50 20.52
CA LYS A 390 1.25 -22.46 21.94
C LYS A 390 -0.08 -21.75 22.17
N ILE A 391 -0.78 -21.34 21.11
CA ILE A 391 -2.07 -20.65 21.18
C ILE A 391 -3.10 -21.43 20.38
N VAL A 392 -4.31 -21.57 20.92
CA VAL A 392 -5.43 -22.21 20.21
C VAL A 392 -5.73 -21.40 18.95
N SER A 393 -5.64 -22.06 17.78
CA SER A 393 -5.78 -21.37 16.50
C SER A 393 -7.22 -20.89 16.26
N ILE A 394 -7.35 -19.66 15.72
CA ILE A 394 -8.61 -19.06 15.32
C ILE A 394 -8.70 -19.07 13.79
N TYR A 395 -9.70 -19.76 13.25
CA TYR A 395 -9.92 -19.88 11.81
C TYR A 395 -10.89 -18.84 11.26
N GLY A 396 -11.83 -18.37 12.08
CA GLY A 396 -12.87 -17.44 11.65
C GLY A 396 -13.48 -16.68 12.83
N ILE A 397 -13.82 -15.42 12.62
CA ILE A 397 -14.62 -14.62 13.56
C ILE A 397 -15.78 -14.06 12.74
N TYR A 398 -17.00 -14.38 13.16
CA TYR A 398 -18.23 -14.02 12.48
C TYR A 398 -19.03 -13.09 13.39
N ALA A 399 -19.10 -11.82 13.02
CA ALA A 399 -19.80 -10.79 13.77
C ALA A 399 -20.34 -9.72 12.81
N ASP A 400 -21.56 -9.92 12.32
CA ASP A 400 -22.23 -8.95 11.43
C ASP A 400 -23.15 -8.04 12.27
N SER A 401 -22.90 -6.73 12.18
CA SER A 401 -23.59 -5.72 12.97
C SER A 401 -25.11 -5.69 12.75
N ASN A 402 -25.61 -6.08 11.57
CA ASN A 402 -27.05 -6.11 11.30
C ASN A 402 -27.72 -7.25 12.07
N TYR A 403 -27.13 -8.45 12.06
CA TYR A 403 -27.65 -9.58 12.82
C TYR A 403 -27.52 -9.33 14.32
N ILE A 404 -26.39 -8.80 14.78
CA ILE A 404 -26.20 -8.43 16.20
C ILE A 404 -27.27 -7.43 16.64
N ASN A 405 -27.53 -6.36 15.86
CA ASN A 405 -28.59 -5.41 16.17
C ASN A 405 -29.99 -6.05 16.18
N SER A 406 -30.22 -7.06 15.34
CA SER A 406 -31.48 -7.81 15.32
C SER A 406 -31.62 -8.70 16.57
N ILE A 407 -30.55 -9.39 16.96
CA ILE A 407 -30.49 -10.26 18.14
C ILE A 407 -30.71 -9.44 19.41
N ILE A 408 -30.02 -8.29 19.54
CA ILE A 408 -30.19 -7.37 20.69
C ILE A 408 -31.64 -6.88 20.81
N LYS A 409 -32.37 -6.78 19.69
CA LYS A 409 -33.81 -6.43 19.66
C LYS A 409 -34.75 -7.60 19.96
N GLY A 410 -34.22 -8.77 20.34
CA GLY A 410 -35.02 -9.94 20.69
C GLY A 410 -35.23 -10.96 19.57
N ASN A 411 -34.55 -10.82 18.42
CA ASN A 411 -34.74 -11.75 17.31
C ASN A 411 -34.02 -13.10 17.52
N ALA A 412 -34.74 -14.06 18.09
CA ALA A 412 -34.29 -15.43 18.29
C ALA A 412 -33.91 -16.15 16.98
N GLU A 413 -34.61 -15.89 15.88
CA GLU A 413 -34.31 -16.50 14.58
C GLU A 413 -32.97 -16.02 14.03
N ALA A 414 -32.65 -14.73 14.20
CA ALA A 414 -31.35 -14.19 13.83
C ALA A 414 -30.22 -14.84 14.64
N TYR A 415 -30.43 -15.05 15.95
CA TYR A 415 -29.44 -15.72 16.80
C TYR A 415 -29.27 -17.21 16.45
N PHE A 416 -30.38 -17.89 16.14
CA PHE A 416 -30.34 -19.28 15.72
C PHE A 416 -29.54 -19.47 14.44
N ASN A 417 -29.76 -18.62 13.44
CA ASN A 417 -29.19 -18.79 12.11
C ASN A 417 -27.80 -18.16 11.96
N TYR A 418 -27.57 -17.01 12.59
CA TYR A 418 -26.36 -16.20 12.43
C TYR A 418 -25.81 -15.72 13.77
N PRO A 419 -25.53 -16.66 14.70
CA PRO A 419 -25.00 -16.27 16.00
C PRO A 419 -23.60 -15.67 15.83
N PRO A 420 -23.25 -14.59 16.54
CA PRO A 420 -21.87 -14.12 16.59
C PRO A 420 -20.97 -15.23 17.15
N ALA A 421 -19.96 -15.62 16.38
CA ALA A 421 -19.22 -16.85 16.62
C ALA A 421 -17.73 -16.74 16.29
N ILE A 422 -16.91 -17.52 17.01
CA ILE A 422 -15.48 -17.69 16.74
C ILE A 422 -15.24 -19.17 16.42
N ILE A 423 -14.72 -19.44 15.23
CA ILE A 423 -14.30 -20.78 14.81
C ILE A 423 -12.84 -20.97 15.20
N MET A 424 -12.56 -22.03 15.94
CA MET A 424 -11.26 -22.31 16.50
C MET A 424 -10.90 -23.79 16.40
N GLU A 425 -9.62 -24.07 16.62
CA GLU A 425 -9.09 -25.42 16.78
C GLU A 425 -9.87 -26.19 17.85
N PHE A 426 -10.25 -27.43 17.53
CA PHE A 426 -10.88 -28.31 18.50
C PHE A 426 -9.80 -28.99 19.35
N MET A 427 -9.85 -28.76 20.66
CA MET A 427 -8.89 -29.28 21.62
C MET A 427 -9.44 -30.56 22.24
N ASP A 428 -9.08 -31.71 21.67
CA ASP A 428 -9.70 -33.01 21.98
C ASP A 428 -9.38 -33.51 23.41
N GLY A 429 -8.30 -33.03 24.02
CA GLY A 429 -7.90 -33.42 25.37
C GLY A 429 -8.56 -32.66 26.51
N GLY A 430 -9.49 -31.74 26.21
CA GLY A 430 -10.12 -30.91 27.23
C GLY A 430 -9.16 -29.86 27.83
N THR A 431 -9.46 -29.42 29.05
CA THR A 431 -8.71 -28.38 29.75
C THR A 431 -7.87 -28.95 30.89
N ILE A 432 -6.88 -28.18 31.35
CA ILE A 432 -6.11 -28.54 32.56
C ILE A 432 -7.01 -28.57 33.79
N ALA A 433 -8.10 -27.81 33.83
CA ALA A 433 -9.08 -27.90 34.93
C ALA A 433 -9.73 -29.29 35.02
N ASP A 434 -9.93 -29.95 33.88
CA ASP A 434 -10.53 -31.29 33.82
C ASP A 434 -9.51 -32.35 34.26
N LEU A 435 -8.27 -32.22 33.80
CA LEU A 435 -7.20 -33.19 34.05
C LEU A 435 -6.66 -33.15 35.49
N ILE A 436 -6.54 -31.97 36.10
CA ILE A 436 -5.67 -31.79 37.28
C ILE A 436 -6.06 -32.64 38.49
N ASN A 437 -7.36 -32.93 38.67
CA ASN A 437 -7.85 -33.72 39.79
C ASN A 437 -7.51 -35.21 39.63
N GLU A 438 -7.44 -35.70 38.40
CA GLU A 438 -7.13 -37.11 38.10
C GLU A 438 -5.65 -37.41 38.38
N ILE A 439 -4.77 -36.47 38.04
CA ILE A 439 -3.31 -36.67 38.13
C ILE A 439 -2.70 -36.20 39.46
N ARG A 440 -3.50 -35.69 40.41
CA ARG A 440 -2.99 -35.09 41.66
C ARG A 440 -2.20 -36.07 42.54
N SER A 441 -2.56 -37.36 42.47
CA SER A 441 -1.87 -38.43 43.20
C SER A 441 -0.61 -38.96 42.48
N SER A 442 -0.35 -38.50 41.26
CA SER A 442 0.77 -38.95 40.44
C SER A 442 2.13 -38.62 41.07
N PRO A 443 3.11 -39.53 41.01
CA PRO A 443 4.49 -39.19 41.32
C PRO A 443 5.10 -38.16 40.34
N TYR A 444 4.51 -37.99 39.15
CA TYR A 444 4.95 -37.03 38.13
C TYR A 444 4.23 -35.69 38.20
N PHE A 445 3.26 -35.53 39.12
CA PHE A 445 2.36 -34.38 39.18
C PHE A 445 3.06 -33.03 39.07
N GLN A 446 4.08 -32.79 39.89
CA GLN A 446 4.77 -31.50 39.90
C GLN A 446 5.58 -31.23 38.64
N TYR A 447 6.14 -32.27 38.02
CA TYR A 447 6.85 -32.15 36.75
C TYR A 447 5.87 -31.82 35.63
N ILE A 448 4.67 -32.41 35.65
CA ILE A 448 3.58 -32.09 34.73
C ILE A 448 3.16 -30.63 34.91
N VAL A 449 2.96 -30.17 36.15
CA VAL A 449 2.64 -28.76 36.44
C VAL A 449 3.75 -27.83 35.95
N LYS A 450 5.03 -28.15 36.22
CA LYS A 450 6.19 -27.39 35.70
C LYS A 450 6.14 -27.27 34.18
N ALA A 451 5.91 -28.38 33.48
CA ALA A 451 5.85 -28.41 32.03
C ALA A 451 4.67 -27.58 31.47
N ILE A 452 3.47 -27.70 32.07
CA ILE A 452 2.30 -26.90 31.69
C ILE A 452 2.58 -25.40 31.84
N ILE A 453 3.08 -24.97 33.02
CA ILE A 453 3.34 -23.56 33.30
C ILE A 453 4.42 -23.00 32.36
N ARG A 454 5.42 -23.81 32.00
CA ARG A 454 6.43 -23.44 31.01
C ARG A 454 5.81 -23.21 29.63
N GLU A 455 4.95 -24.10 29.15
CA GLU A 455 4.28 -23.95 27.84
C GLU A 455 3.36 -22.72 27.80
N VAL A 456 2.64 -22.44 28.88
CA VAL A 456 1.83 -21.20 28.99
C VAL A 456 2.72 -19.96 29.05
N GLY A 457 3.85 -20.02 29.75
CA GLY A 457 4.87 -18.97 29.75
C GLY A 457 5.40 -18.65 28.36
N LEU A 458 5.60 -19.67 27.51
CA LEU A 458 5.98 -19.48 26.10
C LEU A 458 4.89 -18.78 25.29
N ALA A 459 3.62 -19.13 25.49
CA ALA A 459 2.48 -18.45 24.85
C ALA A 459 2.40 -16.97 25.27
N LEU A 460 2.53 -16.67 26.57
CA LEU A 460 2.51 -15.30 27.07
C LEU A 460 3.70 -14.49 26.57
N LYS A 461 4.91 -15.05 26.58
CA LYS A 461 6.10 -14.44 25.98
C LYS A 461 5.88 -14.08 24.52
N TYR A 462 5.21 -14.94 23.75
CA TYR A 462 4.86 -14.66 22.36
C TYR A 462 3.89 -13.49 22.22
N LEU A 463 2.82 -13.46 23.04
CA LEU A 463 1.81 -12.39 23.03
C LEU A 463 2.41 -11.04 23.46
N HIS A 464 3.15 -11.03 24.57
CA HIS A 464 3.75 -9.82 25.14
C HIS A 464 4.73 -9.17 24.17
N LYS A 465 5.54 -9.97 23.45
CA LYS A 465 6.45 -9.46 22.40
C LYS A 465 5.74 -8.82 21.21
N ARG A 466 4.46 -9.13 20.99
CA ARG A 466 3.61 -8.52 19.96
C ARG A 466 2.74 -7.38 20.50
N GLY A 467 2.94 -7.00 21.76
CA GLY A 467 2.21 -5.91 22.39
C GLY A 467 0.78 -6.26 22.77
N TYR A 468 0.49 -7.53 23.07
CA TYR A 468 -0.81 -7.99 23.56
C TYR A 468 -0.72 -8.56 24.97
N VAL A 469 -1.81 -8.45 25.72
CA VAL A 469 -2.00 -9.01 27.06
C VAL A 469 -3.24 -9.90 27.03
N HIS A 470 -3.18 -11.10 27.61
CA HIS A 470 -4.25 -12.10 27.53
C HIS A 470 -5.41 -11.83 28.50
N LEU A 471 -5.09 -11.42 29.74
CA LEU A 471 -6.00 -11.01 30.81
C LEU A 471 -6.93 -12.09 31.40
N ASP A 472 -6.80 -13.35 30.99
CA ASP A 472 -7.64 -14.45 31.46
C ASP A 472 -6.90 -15.80 31.54
N VAL A 473 -5.66 -15.78 32.04
CA VAL A 473 -4.87 -16.99 32.26
C VAL A 473 -5.41 -17.75 33.47
N LYS A 474 -5.93 -18.97 33.22
CA LYS A 474 -6.48 -19.86 34.25
C LYS A 474 -6.55 -21.30 33.74
N PRO A 475 -6.68 -22.33 34.61
CA PRO A 475 -6.70 -23.74 34.19
C PRO A 475 -7.74 -24.09 33.12
N ARG A 476 -8.91 -23.44 33.13
CA ARG A 476 -9.98 -23.65 32.12
C ARG A 476 -9.65 -23.10 30.73
N ASN A 477 -8.66 -22.23 30.62
CA ASN A 477 -8.20 -21.67 29.35
C ASN A 477 -6.87 -22.27 28.88
N ILE A 478 -6.37 -23.29 29.58
CA ILE A 478 -5.18 -24.05 29.18
C ILE A 478 -5.66 -25.41 28.67
N PHE A 479 -5.42 -25.68 27.40
CA PHE A 479 -6.01 -26.79 26.66
C PHE A 479 -4.99 -27.85 26.25
N LEU A 480 -5.46 -29.08 26.11
CA LEU A 480 -4.72 -30.22 25.56
C LEU A 480 -5.19 -30.50 24.12
N SER A 481 -4.27 -30.49 23.16
CA SER A 481 -4.61 -30.70 21.74
C SER A 481 -5.04 -32.13 21.42
N VAL A 482 -4.68 -33.09 22.28
CA VAL A 482 -4.97 -34.51 22.16
C VAL A 482 -5.42 -35.08 23.50
N ILE A 483 -6.19 -36.16 23.45
CA ILE A 483 -6.61 -36.90 24.65
C ILE A 483 -5.37 -37.31 25.45
N PRO A 484 -5.26 -36.91 26.73
CA PRO A 484 -4.10 -37.24 27.54
C PRO A 484 -4.00 -38.75 27.76
N PRO A 485 -2.80 -39.36 27.64
CA PRO A 485 -2.61 -40.76 27.96
C PRO A 485 -2.82 -40.99 29.47
N LYS A 486 -3.32 -42.18 29.83
CA LYS A 486 -3.42 -42.61 31.23
C LYS A 486 -2.06 -42.77 31.91
N ASP A 487 -1.02 -43.04 31.14
CA ASP A 487 0.34 -43.05 31.64
C ASP A 487 0.83 -41.61 31.81
N GLU A 488 0.95 -41.17 33.06
CA GLU A 488 1.31 -39.82 33.45
C GLU A 488 2.77 -39.47 33.10
N LYS A 489 3.66 -40.46 33.00
CA LYS A 489 5.02 -40.25 32.50
C LYS A 489 5.01 -39.97 31.01
N LEU A 490 4.18 -40.71 30.26
CA LEU A 490 3.97 -40.44 28.83
C LEU A 490 3.30 -39.08 28.61
N LEU A 491 2.35 -38.70 29.46
CA LEU A 491 1.75 -37.36 29.44
C LEU A 491 2.82 -36.27 29.61
N LEU A 492 3.69 -36.40 30.61
CA LEU A 492 4.80 -35.48 30.83
C LEU A 492 5.71 -35.37 29.60
N ASP A 493 6.05 -36.51 28.99
CA ASP A 493 6.86 -36.56 27.77
C ASP A 493 6.15 -35.86 26.61
N GLN A 494 4.85 -36.10 26.41
CA GLN A 494 4.08 -35.45 25.35
C GLN A 494 3.96 -33.93 25.55
N ILE A 495 3.76 -33.46 26.78
CA ILE A 495 3.75 -32.02 27.08
C ILE A 495 5.11 -31.41 26.73
N SER A 496 6.20 -32.04 27.17
CA SER A 496 7.55 -31.47 27.05
C SER A 496 8.13 -31.56 25.63
N SER A 497 7.85 -32.63 24.89
CA SER A 497 8.45 -32.91 23.58
C SER A 497 7.56 -32.55 22.39
N ARG A 498 6.24 -32.74 22.53
CA ARG A 498 5.27 -32.51 21.44
C ARG A 498 4.49 -31.21 21.58
N GLY A 499 4.58 -30.54 22.74
CA GLY A 499 3.93 -29.26 22.95
C GLY A 499 2.41 -29.33 22.85
N ILE A 500 1.79 -30.34 23.46
CA ILE A 500 0.34 -30.58 23.39
C ILE A 500 -0.48 -29.55 24.19
N ILE A 501 0.16 -28.62 24.90
CA ILE A 501 -0.47 -27.57 25.68
C ILE A 501 -0.60 -26.30 24.85
N LYS A 502 -1.80 -25.73 24.82
CA LYS A 502 -2.06 -24.42 24.22
C LYS A 502 -2.87 -23.53 25.14
N LEU A 503 -2.55 -22.24 25.14
CA LEU A 503 -3.36 -21.21 25.77
C LEU A 503 -4.48 -20.80 24.82
N GLY A 504 -5.73 -20.84 25.30
CA GLY A 504 -6.92 -20.51 24.54
C GLY A 504 -7.71 -19.34 25.15
N ASP A 505 -8.82 -19.00 24.51
CA ASP A 505 -9.68 -17.87 24.84
C ASP A 505 -9.01 -16.48 24.78
N LEU A 506 -8.70 -16.04 23.55
CA LEU A 506 -8.25 -14.67 23.27
C LEU A 506 -9.38 -13.62 23.37
N GLY A 507 -10.57 -13.96 23.87
CA GLY A 507 -11.71 -13.04 23.93
C GLY A 507 -11.49 -11.82 24.83
N SER A 508 -10.63 -11.94 25.85
CA SER A 508 -10.22 -10.86 26.74
C SER A 508 -8.92 -10.18 26.32
N ALA A 509 -8.26 -10.68 25.27
CA ALA A 509 -6.95 -10.22 24.88
C ALA A 509 -7.03 -8.83 24.23
N VAL A 510 -6.17 -7.91 24.68
CA VAL A 510 -6.12 -6.53 24.18
C VAL A 510 -4.68 -6.08 24.01
N ARG A 511 -4.46 -4.98 23.27
CA ARG A 511 -3.13 -4.39 23.14
C ARG A 511 -2.69 -3.79 24.48
N VAL A 512 -1.38 -3.77 24.73
CA VAL A 512 -0.81 -3.10 25.90
C VAL A 512 -1.24 -1.64 25.91
N GLY A 513 -1.75 -1.17 27.06
CA GLY A 513 -2.28 0.19 27.22
C GLY A 513 -3.77 0.35 26.88
N GLU A 514 -4.41 -0.63 26.23
CA GLU A 514 -5.84 -0.57 25.92
C GLU A 514 -6.72 -0.89 27.13
N LYS A 515 -7.96 -0.41 27.07
CA LYS A 515 -8.94 -0.55 28.15
C LYS A 515 -9.29 -2.03 28.40
N ILE A 516 -9.32 -2.41 29.67
CA ILE A 516 -9.76 -3.73 30.12
C ILE A 516 -11.27 -3.72 30.37
N THR A 517 -11.96 -4.77 29.92
CA THR A 517 -13.42 -4.91 30.04
C THR A 517 -13.84 -6.15 30.81
N GLN A 518 -12.94 -7.11 31.01
CA GLN A 518 -13.21 -8.37 31.69
C GLN A 518 -12.08 -8.72 32.65
N ALA A 519 -12.44 -9.42 33.72
CA ALA A 519 -11.51 -9.96 34.70
C ALA A 519 -12.12 -11.21 35.34
N THR A 520 -11.26 -12.14 35.78
CA THR A 520 -11.67 -13.31 36.55
C THR A 520 -11.12 -13.16 37.97
N PRO A 521 -11.94 -12.75 38.96
CA PRO A 521 -11.45 -12.35 40.29
C PRO A 521 -10.51 -13.35 41.00
N ALA A 522 -10.71 -14.64 40.77
CA ALA A 522 -9.87 -15.69 41.34
C ALA A 522 -8.39 -15.67 40.88
N TYR A 523 -8.12 -15.13 39.69
CA TYR A 523 -6.79 -15.14 39.05
C TYR A 523 -6.26 -13.75 38.72
N SER A 524 -7.14 -12.75 38.62
CA SER A 524 -6.77 -11.37 38.29
C SER A 524 -6.07 -10.66 39.45
N PRO A 525 -5.01 -9.89 39.20
CA PRO A 525 -4.38 -9.07 40.22
C PRO A 525 -5.21 -7.81 40.54
N PRO A 526 -4.96 -7.15 41.70
CA PRO A 526 -5.70 -5.95 42.13
C PRO A 526 -5.74 -4.85 41.06
N GLU A 527 -4.62 -4.57 40.41
CA GLU A 527 -4.51 -3.50 39.43
C GLU A 527 -5.25 -3.79 38.11
N GLN A 528 -5.58 -5.06 37.81
CA GLN A 528 -6.44 -5.38 36.67
C GLN A 528 -7.89 -4.93 36.95
N ILE A 529 -8.41 -5.16 38.17
CA ILE A 529 -9.74 -4.68 38.54
C ILE A 529 -9.75 -3.15 38.64
N GLU A 530 -8.70 -2.57 39.21
CA GLU A 530 -8.53 -1.12 39.23
C GLU A 530 -8.58 -0.53 37.82
N ALA A 531 -7.94 -1.19 36.85
CA ALA A 531 -7.96 -0.79 35.46
C ALA A 531 -9.35 -0.90 34.82
N VAL A 532 -10.14 -1.93 35.14
CA VAL A 532 -11.56 -2.02 34.72
C VAL A 532 -12.37 -0.82 35.22
N ILE A 533 -12.16 -0.42 36.48
CA ILE A 533 -12.91 0.69 37.12
C ILE A 533 -12.45 2.05 36.59
N THR A 534 -11.14 2.29 36.55
CA THR A 534 -10.53 3.60 36.27
C THR A 534 -10.24 3.85 34.80
N GLY A 535 -10.33 2.82 33.95
CA GLY A 535 -9.97 2.89 32.53
C GLY A 535 -8.47 2.90 32.26
N LYS A 536 -7.63 2.48 33.23
CA LYS A 536 -6.21 2.26 32.99
C LYS A 536 -6.00 1.11 31.98
N GLY A 537 -4.86 1.15 31.31
CA GLY A 537 -4.52 0.20 30.25
C GLY A 537 -4.01 -1.15 30.75
N ALA A 538 -4.19 -2.19 29.93
CA ALA A 538 -3.65 -3.53 30.15
C ALA A 538 -2.12 -3.55 30.21
N GLN A 539 -1.56 -4.40 31.08
CA GLN A 539 -0.11 -4.57 31.24
C GLN A 539 0.31 -6.05 31.29
N PRO A 540 1.45 -6.44 30.69
CA PRO A 540 1.95 -7.82 30.70
C PRO A 540 2.12 -8.43 32.09
N SER A 541 2.44 -7.61 33.10
CA SER A 541 2.59 -8.04 34.49
C SER A 541 1.30 -8.63 35.09
N MET A 542 0.14 -8.31 34.50
CA MET A 542 -1.15 -8.88 34.89
C MET A 542 -1.24 -10.37 34.53
N ASP A 543 -0.81 -10.75 33.32
CA ASP A 543 -0.75 -12.15 32.90
C ASP A 543 0.26 -12.94 33.72
N ASN A 544 1.40 -12.34 34.04
CA ASN A 544 2.45 -13.01 34.84
C ASN A 544 1.93 -13.35 36.24
N TYR A 545 1.17 -12.44 36.86
CA TYR A 545 0.49 -12.73 38.13
C TYR A 545 -0.51 -13.87 37.99
N ALA A 546 -1.37 -13.81 36.97
CA ALA A 546 -2.39 -14.83 36.73
C ALA A 546 -1.78 -16.22 36.47
N LEU A 547 -0.62 -16.28 35.79
CA LEU A 547 0.15 -17.52 35.62
C LEU A 547 0.70 -18.05 36.95
N GLY A 548 1.19 -17.15 37.81
CA GLY A 548 1.62 -17.49 39.18
C GLY A 548 0.51 -18.07 40.03
N VAL A 549 -0.65 -17.40 40.06
CA VAL A 549 -1.84 -17.89 40.78
C VAL A 549 -2.35 -19.20 40.17
N THR A 550 -2.26 -19.36 38.85
CA THR A 550 -2.58 -20.63 38.18
C THR A 550 -1.66 -21.74 38.68
N ALA A 551 -0.34 -21.54 38.70
CA ALA A 551 0.60 -22.53 39.23
C ALA A 551 0.33 -22.87 40.71
N TYR A 552 0.08 -21.86 41.53
CA TYR A 552 -0.28 -22.02 42.94
C TYR A 552 -1.56 -22.85 43.12
N TYR A 553 -2.59 -22.56 42.33
CA TYR A 553 -3.86 -23.28 42.33
C TYR A 553 -3.70 -24.73 41.90
N LEU A 554 -2.94 -25.01 40.83
CA LEU A 554 -2.71 -26.38 40.39
C LEU A 554 -2.07 -27.21 41.51
N LEU A 555 -1.05 -26.67 42.19
CA LEU A 555 -0.35 -27.37 43.26
C LEU A 555 -1.19 -27.55 44.54
N THR A 556 -1.96 -26.54 44.92
CA THR A 556 -2.56 -26.49 46.27
C THR A 556 -4.07 -26.66 46.29
N GLY A 557 -4.75 -26.43 45.17
CA GLY A 557 -6.21 -26.27 45.10
C GLY A 557 -6.71 -24.91 45.63
N ASN A 558 -5.83 -24.04 46.11
CA ASN A 558 -6.18 -22.74 46.68
C ASN A 558 -5.89 -21.60 45.70
N VAL A 559 -6.72 -20.56 45.75
CA VAL A 559 -6.48 -19.28 45.04
C VAL A 559 -5.82 -18.25 45.97
N SER A 560 -5.47 -17.10 45.43
CA SER A 560 -4.88 -15.99 46.19
C SER A 560 -5.84 -15.50 47.30
N PRO A 561 -5.36 -15.14 48.51
CA PRO A 561 -6.23 -14.66 49.59
C PRO A 561 -6.94 -13.34 49.26
N ILE A 562 -6.49 -12.64 48.21
CA ILE A 562 -7.12 -11.41 47.75
C ILE A 562 -8.46 -11.65 47.04
N THR A 563 -8.75 -12.88 46.58
CA THR A 563 -9.91 -13.17 45.74
C THR A 563 -11.21 -12.63 46.33
N LYS A 564 -11.44 -12.78 47.65
CA LYS A 564 -12.63 -12.25 48.32
C LYS A 564 -12.77 -10.72 48.23
N TYR A 565 -11.65 -9.98 48.25
CA TYR A 565 -11.64 -8.51 48.14
C TYR A 565 -11.90 -8.10 46.69
N VAL A 566 -11.28 -8.81 45.75
CA VAL A 566 -11.42 -8.59 44.31
C VAL A 566 -12.85 -8.88 43.85
N GLU A 567 -13.47 -9.98 44.31
CA GLU A 567 -14.89 -10.30 44.10
C GLU A 567 -15.78 -9.21 44.69
N ARG A 568 -15.51 -8.79 45.94
CA ARG A 568 -16.27 -7.73 46.58
C ARG A 568 -16.18 -6.40 45.82
N ALA A 569 -15.00 -6.05 45.32
CA ALA A 569 -14.80 -4.86 44.51
C ALA A 569 -15.60 -4.91 43.21
N VAL A 570 -15.66 -6.08 42.54
CA VAL A 570 -16.49 -6.28 41.35
C VAL A 570 -17.98 -6.12 41.69
N ASP A 571 -18.46 -6.71 42.78
CA ASP A 571 -19.86 -6.55 43.22
C ASP A 571 -20.21 -5.08 43.49
N LEU A 572 -19.33 -4.35 44.17
CA LEU A 572 -19.50 -2.92 44.45
C LEU A 572 -19.49 -2.08 43.17
N TYR A 573 -18.59 -2.41 42.23
CA TYR A 573 -18.55 -1.77 40.92
C TYR A 573 -19.85 -1.98 40.14
N LEU A 574 -20.39 -3.19 40.11
CA LEU A 574 -21.68 -3.50 39.47
C LEU A 574 -22.86 -2.78 40.14
N GLN A 575 -22.74 -2.44 41.43
CA GLN A 575 -23.70 -1.62 42.17
C GLN A 575 -23.48 -0.10 42.01
N ASN A 576 -22.56 0.33 41.13
CA ASN A 576 -22.14 1.73 40.94
C ASN A 576 -21.50 2.38 42.18
N LYS A 577 -20.93 1.59 43.09
CA LYS A 577 -20.22 2.06 44.30
C LYS A 577 -18.72 2.13 44.05
N PHE A 578 -18.30 3.06 43.18
CA PHE A 578 -16.93 3.11 42.67
C PHE A 578 -15.87 3.35 43.75
N ASN A 579 -16.12 4.24 44.72
CA ASN A 579 -15.16 4.55 45.78
C ASN A 579 -14.95 3.34 46.71
N ASP A 580 -16.03 2.69 47.13
CA ASP A 580 -15.98 1.49 47.97
C ASP A 580 -15.24 0.35 47.24
N ALA A 581 -15.45 0.20 45.93
CA ALA A 581 -14.74 -0.78 45.12
C ALA A 581 -13.22 -0.50 45.07
N LEU A 582 -12.81 0.76 44.95
CA LEU A 582 -11.40 1.15 44.99
C LEU A 582 -10.79 0.93 46.38
N GLU A 583 -11.54 1.16 47.45
CA GLU A 583 -11.10 0.87 48.82
C GLU A 583 -10.83 -0.62 49.03
N GLU A 584 -11.73 -1.50 48.54
CA GLU A 584 -11.53 -2.95 48.58
C GLU A 584 -10.29 -3.38 47.78
N ILE A 585 -10.03 -2.74 46.63
CA ILE A 585 -8.81 -2.98 45.86
C ILE A 585 -7.56 -2.58 46.66
N ASP A 586 -7.56 -1.43 47.32
CA ASP A 586 -6.42 -1.01 48.15
C ASP A 586 -6.22 -1.93 49.37
N ASN A 587 -7.30 -2.44 49.95
CA ASN A 587 -7.24 -3.47 50.99
C ASN A 587 -6.64 -4.78 50.44
N SER A 588 -7.01 -5.17 49.21
CA SER A 588 -6.45 -6.35 48.55
C SER A 588 -4.94 -6.24 48.33
N LYS A 589 -4.42 -5.05 47.98
CA LYS A 589 -2.97 -4.79 47.83
C LYS A 589 -2.22 -4.98 49.15
N LYS A 590 -2.76 -4.47 50.26
CA LYS A 590 -2.18 -4.65 51.62
C LYS A 590 -2.12 -6.12 52.02
N VAL A 591 -3.18 -6.87 51.72
CA VAL A 591 -3.20 -8.33 51.98
C VAL A 591 -2.16 -9.05 51.12
N LEU A 592 -2.00 -8.63 49.86
CA LEU A 592 -1.03 -9.23 48.96
C LEU A 592 0.43 -8.95 49.37
N GLU A 593 0.73 -7.78 49.95
CA GLU A 593 2.08 -7.45 50.46
C GLU A 593 2.57 -8.41 51.54
N GLY A 594 1.67 -8.85 52.42
CA GLY A 594 1.97 -9.81 53.48
C GLY A 594 1.87 -11.27 53.06
N PHE A 595 1.35 -11.55 51.86
CA PHE A 595 1.08 -12.92 51.43
C PHE A 595 2.34 -13.64 51.00
N LYS A 596 2.60 -14.79 51.64
CA LYS A 596 3.63 -15.74 51.25
C LYS A 596 2.94 -17.06 50.89
N PRO A 597 2.87 -17.44 49.60
CA PRO A 597 2.25 -18.68 49.17
C PRO A 597 2.82 -19.89 49.93
N SER A 598 1.94 -20.65 50.60
CA SER A 598 2.33 -21.89 51.29
C SER A 598 2.24 -23.04 50.31
N LEU A 599 3.37 -23.69 50.03
CA LEU A 599 3.49 -24.74 49.02
C LEU A 599 3.75 -26.10 49.68
N PRO A 600 3.35 -27.23 49.05
CA PRO A 600 3.71 -28.56 49.52
C PRO A 600 5.23 -28.70 49.73
N ILE A 601 5.65 -29.42 50.77
CA ILE A 601 7.07 -29.55 51.18
C ILE A 601 7.96 -30.04 50.04
N ASN A 602 7.42 -30.89 49.17
CA ASN A 602 8.12 -31.47 48.03
C ASN A 602 8.07 -30.60 46.76
N THR A 603 7.61 -29.35 46.83
CA THR A 603 7.47 -28.48 45.64
C THR A 603 8.82 -28.25 44.95
N LEU A 604 8.88 -28.43 43.63
CA LEU A 604 10.08 -28.15 42.83
C LEU A 604 10.59 -26.71 43.08
N PRO A 605 11.90 -26.52 43.32
CA PRO A 605 12.47 -25.20 43.60
C PRO A 605 12.16 -24.14 42.54
N GLU A 606 12.11 -24.54 41.27
CA GLU A 606 11.82 -23.67 40.14
C GLU A 606 10.37 -23.20 40.14
N LEU A 607 9.42 -24.09 40.45
CA LEU A 607 8.01 -23.73 40.62
C LEU A 607 7.82 -22.79 41.81
N ASN A 608 8.49 -23.07 42.93
CA ASN A 608 8.47 -22.19 44.10
C ASN A 608 8.99 -20.78 43.73
N ARG A 609 10.12 -20.70 43.04
CA ARG A 609 10.69 -19.42 42.59
C ARG A 609 9.74 -18.66 41.66
N VAL A 610 9.08 -19.33 40.72
CA VAL A 610 8.09 -18.71 39.83
C VAL A 610 6.90 -18.17 40.63
N ILE A 611 6.31 -18.97 41.53
CA ILE A 611 5.14 -18.58 42.30
C ILE A 611 5.45 -17.37 43.19
N GLN A 612 6.55 -17.42 43.95
CA GLN A 612 6.97 -16.32 44.83
C GLN A 612 7.33 -15.05 44.04
N GLY A 613 7.92 -15.21 42.85
CA GLY A 613 8.33 -14.08 42.01
C GLY A 613 7.21 -13.46 41.16
N THR A 614 6.04 -14.10 41.06
CA THR A 614 4.92 -13.59 40.24
C THR A 614 3.75 -13.09 41.10
N ILE A 615 3.50 -13.71 42.25
CA ILE A 615 2.44 -13.30 43.18
C ILE A 615 2.95 -12.19 44.11
N LEU A 616 3.24 -11.02 43.54
CA LEU A 616 3.72 -9.84 44.27
C LEU A 616 2.74 -8.67 44.14
N SER A 617 2.61 -7.88 45.21
CA SER A 617 1.78 -6.67 45.22
C SER A 617 2.29 -5.62 44.24
N ASP A 618 3.60 -5.41 44.17
CA ASP A 618 4.25 -4.50 43.23
C ASP A 618 4.41 -5.16 41.84
N PRO A 619 3.66 -4.71 40.81
CA PRO A 619 3.71 -5.33 39.49
C PRO A 619 5.05 -5.15 38.78
N THR A 620 5.86 -4.16 39.17
CA THR A 620 7.16 -3.88 38.53
C THR A 620 8.25 -4.86 38.96
N LYS A 621 8.04 -5.56 40.08
CA LYS A 621 8.97 -6.55 40.63
C LYS A 621 8.63 -7.98 40.22
N ARG A 622 7.51 -8.19 39.52
CA ARG A 622 7.08 -9.52 39.09
C ARG A 622 8.01 -10.05 38.01
N LEU A 623 8.29 -11.35 38.07
CA LEU A 623 8.98 -12.07 36.99
C LEU A 623 8.23 -11.86 35.67
N THR A 624 8.98 -11.63 34.61
CA THR A 624 8.44 -11.54 33.25
C THR A 624 8.18 -12.93 32.68
N SER A 625 7.41 -13.02 31.60
CA SER A 625 7.22 -14.29 30.87
C SER A 625 8.54 -14.86 30.33
N ASP A 626 9.53 -14.01 30.01
CA ASP A 626 10.89 -14.42 29.68
C ASP A 626 11.61 -15.07 30.87
N ASP A 627 11.56 -14.46 32.06
CA ASP A 627 12.18 -15.00 33.28
C ASP A 627 11.55 -16.33 33.68
N ILE A 628 10.21 -16.42 33.62
CA ILE A 628 9.46 -17.63 33.96
C ILE A 628 9.88 -18.80 33.07
N VAL A 629 9.94 -18.60 31.75
CA VAL A 629 10.39 -19.63 30.81
C VAL A 629 11.83 -20.04 31.07
N GLN A 630 12.71 -19.09 31.39
CA GLN A 630 14.11 -19.39 31.70
C GLN A 630 14.28 -20.20 32.98
N ILE A 631 13.50 -19.90 34.02
CA ILE A 631 13.54 -20.63 35.30
C ILE A 631 13.01 -22.06 35.15
N LEU A 632 12.02 -22.27 34.28
CA LEU A 632 11.35 -23.57 34.13
C LEU A 632 11.94 -24.46 33.03
N SER A 633 12.84 -23.93 32.20
CA SER A 633 13.63 -24.71 31.23
C SER A 633 14.78 -25.41 31.92
#